data_AF-A0A0M2LPT3-F1
#
_entry.id   AF-A0A0M2LPT3-F1
#
_cell.length_a   1.000
_cell.length_b   1.000
_cell.length_c   1.000
_cell.angle_alpha   90.00
_cell.angle_beta   90.00
_cell.angle_gamma   90.00
#
_symmetry.space_group_name_H-M   'P 1'
#
loop_
_entity.id
_entity.type
_entity.pdbx_description
1 polymer ?
#
loop_
_entity_poly.entity_id
_entity_poly.type
_entity_poly.pdbx_seq_one_letter_code
_entity_poly.pdbx_strand_id
1 'polypeptide(L)'
;MLSKVSGSIHRRFASRLLSHPDSIGPYLSYTAQKQGRGIAQRAARELSQSSSLAPAHLIALAQFWKSVDAPGQARTCVLRAIELDPQYLPAFELEAFLQRDRGNLHQEIQAIEQCIRLSPDADTLQEWRIRLGEAYLRQSAPDRAWPLLQDFSTLAIGDPRAFHAAFCAVLLGRSLEAEEAYAHAAPVASNSSSPFDIVAAAVFQLDARRDEEVLRLLDGVTGERVHELRYAAMLRLARVEEATAELDLALRAVSPSNWVGPTAALLADLRQDADARERYLAVPPAAETQLTRFRYAALEHDHAGAESGVQALLRRSPRITDIESRMTVQDLDPAIPALLDTLRVRTDPAQRASVLEELALRASSQEFLTATNLELARALASCGEWERAWVAICRAQSQLLPAVSLTTDPGAEVQTDTYTRFSEFCKMLPVVRNHVVYESFHGASVSCNPYAICRDLLESEEHRDLRHIWIVRPDAHLPADLVGHPNVAFIRKGSPAQAQALATAGYLINNSTFEWYFTRRPEQRYLNTWHGIPWKTLGKDNRAEPFAYGNVARNLLQATHIVAPDPHTMRVLTEGMDIDMIVPARLALIGAARNDLSTRTADRIRIRKQLGLLADEPLVLFMPTWKGLMEERSAETDEVLRDAREMSGNGYRVVVRAHHFVRAAFLAETDGGAPDVFFAPEDIETNLLLAAADVLVTDFSSVLFDAAAVGLPVIKLLHDQAAYEHARGLYFSADEVPGESASSAAAAKDLIRDAISDPVGFAKRSLPAVTRFGGRADGHHAERTRRFFFEDATPEHAVELEQHEQLLLSVGGLSPNGITRALRSLLGTLDGSPQTTLLVSPDPLNNATPDTVQDVRQYAKLNLAVGGRAGTRMEREVLRYFSTRNYRRHPLFDSLIASSRRGEARRQFSDVEFGAAVDFDGYDSLRAALIGMGVRSARKRGIILHSEIWKEIITRFPRVQSGLRHLDSFDFAGSVSDGVRQANQESLATNLGVPAALHRTVENTINVPEILAMSHAELDESDRQWYAGPGVHVVLVGRLSPEKNHESLLRALADSRDRLSQRLTLTFLGDGPLRLKIEQLVAELELQDIVRLRGLVANPYSHLRAAGALFLPSLHEGQPLVILEALTTRTPVVASDIPGSRSVLKDGQYGVLVPLSHDGLIEGLERIASGDLVPATAFDPAAFTEESRGMFLDAIGWKPTS
;
A
#
# COMPACT_ATOMS: atom_id res chain seq x y z
N MET A 1 -15.43 20.40 29.07
CA MET A 1 -16.72 20.83 29.66
C MET A 1 -17.63 19.70 30.21
N LEU A 2 -17.17 18.44 30.36
CA LEU A 2 -17.98 17.35 30.96
C LEU A 2 -17.43 16.81 32.31
N SER A 3 -16.35 17.38 32.85
CA SER A 3 -15.79 16.97 34.15
C SER A 3 -16.55 17.52 35.38
N LYS A 4 -17.70 18.18 35.18
CA LYS A 4 -18.59 18.71 36.24
C LYS A 4 -20.03 18.21 36.13
N VAL A 5 -20.24 16.98 35.68
CA VAL A 5 -21.58 16.37 35.68
C VAL A 5 -21.80 15.69 37.03
N SER A 6 -22.79 16.15 37.80
CA SER A 6 -23.09 15.58 39.13
C SER A 6 -23.42 14.08 39.03
N GLY A 7 -23.08 13.30 40.06
CA GLY A 7 -23.40 11.86 40.12
C GLY A 7 -24.90 11.52 40.05
N SER A 8 -25.78 12.54 40.05
CA SER A 8 -27.23 12.41 39.79
C SER A 8 -27.54 12.40 38.29
N ILE A 9 -26.86 13.24 37.49
CA ILE A 9 -27.02 13.27 36.03
C ILE A 9 -26.40 12.02 35.40
N HIS A 10 -25.25 11.55 35.90
CA HIS A 10 -24.65 10.31 35.43
C HIS A 10 -25.55 9.08 35.69
N ARG A 11 -26.26 9.05 36.83
CA ARG A 11 -27.27 8.02 37.12
C ARG A 11 -28.52 8.15 36.24
N ARG A 12 -29.02 9.36 35.98
CA ARG A 12 -30.15 9.59 35.04
C ARG A 12 -29.78 9.24 33.60
N PHE A 13 -28.53 9.48 33.20
CA PHE A 13 -28.04 9.15 31.86
C PHE A 13 -27.84 7.65 31.70
N ALA A 14 -27.23 6.98 32.69
CA ALA A 14 -27.14 5.52 32.72
C ALA A 14 -28.52 4.85 32.73
N SER A 15 -29.50 5.40 33.48
CA SER A 15 -30.87 4.86 33.47
C SER A 15 -31.58 5.08 32.13
N ARG A 16 -31.19 6.09 31.33
CA ARG A 16 -31.71 6.31 29.97
C ARG A 16 -31.07 5.39 28.94
N LEU A 17 -29.79 5.02 29.10
CA LEU A 17 -29.13 4.02 28.27
C LEU A 17 -29.74 2.62 28.48
N LEU A 18 -30.15 2.31 29.71
CA LEU A 18 -30.87 1.07 30.06
C LEU A 18 -32.33 1.02 29.58
N SER A 19 -32.89 2.14 29.10
CA SER A 19 -34.22 2.18 28.51
C SER A 19 -34.22 2.27 26.99
N HIS A 20 -33.05 2.50 26.36
CA HIS A 20 -32.89 2.63 24.91
C HIS A 20 -31.60 1.94 24.45
N PRO A 21 -31.64 0.62 24.17
CA PRO A 21 -30.48 -0.16 23.73
C PRO A 21 -29.69 0.49 22.58
N ASP A 22 -30.39 1.06 21.60
CA ASP A 22 -29.80 1.68 20.41
C ASP A 22 -28.94 2.92 20.72
N SER A 23 -29.09 3.50 21.91
CA SER A 23 -28.29 4.65 22.35
C SER A 23 -26.91 4.25 22.90
N ILE A 24 -26.69 2.97 23.21
CA ILE A 24 -25.42 2.47 23.77
C ILE A 24 -24.27 2.63 22.76
N GLY A 25 -24.48 2.21 21.51
CA GLY A 25 -23.47 2.29 20.45
C GLY A 25 -22.99 3.72 20.17
N PRO A 26 -23.90 4.67 19.87
CA PRO A 26 -23.58 6.09 19.70
C PRO A 26 -22.90 6.70 20.92
N TYR A 27 -23.34 6.36 22.13
CA TYR A 27 -22.73 6.86 23.36
C TYR A 27 -21.27 6.38 23.53
N LEU A 28 -21.02 5.09 23.36
CA LEU A 28 -19.67 4.53 23.50
C LEU A 28 -18.76 5.00 22.38
N SER A 29 -19.29 5.19 21.16
CA SER A 29 -18.55 5.76 20.03
C SER A 29 -18.17 7.22 20.28
N TYR A 30 -19.10 8.05 20.76
CA TYR A 30 -18.84 9.42 21.18
C TYR A 30 -17.79 9.47 22.29
N THR A 31 -17.91 8.60 23.29
CA THR A 31 -16.97 8.51 24.41
C THR A 31 -15.58 8.12 23.92
N ALA A 32 -15.48 7.15 23.02
CA ALA A 32 -14.20 6.75 22.43
C ALA A 32 -13.54 7.89 21.64
N GLN A 33 -14.34 8.66 20.89
CA GLN A 33 -13.86 9.79 20.08
C GLN A 33 -13.46 11.03 20.91
N LYS A 34 -14.20 11.33 21.98
CA LYS A 34 -14.02 12.58 22.75
C LYS A 34 -13.25 12.42 24.05
N GLN A 35 -13.24 11.21 24.62
CA GLN A 35 -12.65 10.94 25.93
C GLN A 35 -11.62 9.80 25.91
N GLY A 36 -11.49 9.10 24.78
CA GLY A 36 -10.48 8.06 24.57
C GLY A 36 -11.02 6.64 24.76
N ARG A 37 -10.43 5.70 24.00
CA ARG A 37 -10.88 4.30 23.91
C ARG A 37 -10.91 3.58 25.26
N GLY A 38 -9.91 3.78 26.12
CA GLY A 38 -9.86 3.14 27.43
C GLY A 38 -11.02 3.54 28.36
N ILE A 39 -11.53 4.77 28.24
CA ILE A 39 -12.70 5.23 29.00
C ILE A 39 -13.98 4.58 28.47
N ALA A 40 -14.15 4.53 27.15
CA ALA A 40 -15.29 3.84 26.54
C ALA A 40 -15.33 2.35 26.90
N GLN A 41 -14.18 1.66 26.91
CA GLN A 41 -14.07 0.27 27.33
C GLN A 41 -14.43 0.07 28.82
N ARG A 42 -14.01 0.99 29.71
CA ARG A 42 -14.43 0.94 31.13
C ARG A 42 -15.93 1.12 31.28
N ALA A 43 -16.52 2.12 30.60
CA ALA A 43 -17.95 2.36 30.60
C ALA A 43 -18.75 1.16 30.07
N ALA A 44 -18.26 0.51 29.00
CA ALA A 44 -18.87 -0.71 28.47
C ALA A 44 -18.78 -1.89 29.45
N ARG A 45 -17.67 -2.03 30.19
CA ARG A 45 -17.54 -3.07 31.25
C ARG A 45 -18.53 -2.81 32.38
N GLU A 46 -18.63 -1.58 32.86
CA GLU A 46 -19.57 -1.20 33.92
C GLU A 46 -21.02 -1.45 33.50
N LEU A 47 -21.40 -1.04 32.28
CA LEU A 47 -22.72 -1.31 31.73
C LEU A 47 -22.98 -2.82 31.64
N SER A 48 -22.01 -3.60 31.16
CA SER A 48 -22.12 -5.06 31.03
C SER A 48 -22.31 -5.79 32.36
N GLN A 49 -21.94 -5.19 33.49
CA GLN A 49 -22.11 -5.78 34.83
C GLN A 49 -23.50 -5.51 35.43
N SER A 50 -24.33 -4.68 34.79
CA SER A 50 -25.69 -4.42 35.28
C SER A 50 -26.56 -5.69 35.22
N SER A 51 -27.30 -5.96 36.30
CA SER A 51 -28.23 -7.10 36.41
C SER A 51 -29.55 -6.88 35.67
N SER A 52 -29.84 -5.65 35.21
CA SER A 52 -31.10 -5.27 34.59
C SER A 52 -31.05 -5.17 33.05
N LEU A 53 -30.05 -5.79 32.40
CA LEU A 53 -29.90 -5.72 30.95
C LEU A 53 -30.84 -6.70 30.24
N ALA A 54 -31.63 -6.20 29.30
CA ALA A 54 -32.30 -7.02 28.30
C ALA A 54 -31.32 -7.49 27.20
N PRO A 55 -31.61 -8.59 26.46
CA PRO A 55 -30.79 -9.10 25.36
C PRO A 55 -30.32 -8.04 24.36
N ALA A 56 -31.20 -7.11 23.97
CA ALA A 56 -30.87 -6.01 23.05
C ALA A 56 -29.70 -5.14 23.53
N HIS A 57 -29.61 -4.86 24.83
CA HIS A 57 -28.51 -4.07 25.40
C HIS A 57 -27.20 -4.84 25.35
N LEU A 58 -27.24 -6.15 25.57
CA LEU A 58 -26.08 -7.02 25.49
C LEU A 58 -25.58 -7.13 24.05
N ILE A 59 -26.46 -7.15 23.06
CA ILE A 59 -26.07 -7.13 21.64
C ILE A 59 -25.44 -5.80 21.24
N ALA A 60 -26.01 -4.67 21.68
CA ALA A 60 -25.39 -3.35 21.44
C ALA A 60 -23.98 -3.25 22.09
N LEU A 61 -23.81 -3.80 23.30
CA LEU A 61 -22.50 -3.91 23.96
C LEU A 61 -21.57 -4.86 23.21
N ALA A 62 -22.07 -5.98 22.69
CA ALA A 62 -21.28 -6.95 21.93
C ALA A 62 -20.77 -6.34 20.62
N GLN A 63 -21.60 -5.57 19.91
CA GLN A 63 -21.22 -4.83 18.70
C GLN A 63 -20.13 -3.78 19.00
N PHE A 64 -20.24 -3.06 20.12
CA PHE A 64 -19.17 -2.17 20.56
C PHE A 64 -17.87 -2.94 20.87
N TRP A 65 -17.95 -4.04 21.61
CA TRP A 65 -16.78 -4.86 21.90
C TRP A 65 -16.12 -5.41 20.63
N LYS A 66 -16.92 -5.78 19.62
CA LYS A 66 -16.43 -6.14 18.30
C LYS A 66 -15.71 -4.97 17.60
N SER A 67 -16.25 -3.75 17.67
CA SER A 67 -15.64 -2.57 17.02
C SER A 67 -14.30 -2.13 17.65
N VAL A 68 -14.03 -2.54 18.89
CA VAL A 68 -12.75 -2.29 19.58
C VAL A 68 -11.84 -3.54 19.65
N ASP A 69 -12.08 -4.51 18.78
CA ASP A 69 -11.30 -5.76 18.64
C ASP A 69 -11.18 -6.56 19.95
N ALA A 70 -12.27 -6.64 20.70
CA ALA A 70 -12.40 -7.36 21.95
C ALA A 70 -13.41 -8.52 21.82
N PRO A 71 -13.14 -9.52 20.95
CA PRO A 71 -14.12 -10.54 20.58
C PRO A 71 -14.50 -11.45 21.75
N GLY A 72 -13.62 -11.60 22.75
CA GLY A 72 -13.90 -12.36 23.97
C GLY A 72 -15.08 -11.76 24.74
N GLN A 73 -15.02 -10.45 24.98
CA GLN A 73 -16.06 -9.68 25.67
C GLN A 73 -17.35 -9.61 24.84
N ALA A 74 -17.23 -9.44 23.52
CA ALA A 74 -18.37 -9.48 22.61
C ALA A 74 -19.14 -10.80 22.75
N ARG A 75 -18.41 -11.93 22.73
CA ARG A 75 -19.02 -13.26 22.90
C ARG A 75 -19.63 -13.45 24.29
N THR A 76 -19.00 -12.98 25.36
CA THR A 76 -19.60 -13.05 26.71
C THR A 76 -20.96 -12.34 26.74
N CYS A 77 -21.07 -11.18 26.11
CA CYS A 77 -22.34 -10.47 25.99
C CYS A 77 -23.37 -11.24 25.17
N VAL A 78 -22.97 -11.83 24.04
CA VAL A 78 -23.85 -12.66 23.18
C VAL A 78 -24.35 -13.90 23.91
N LEU A 79 -23.46 -14.66 24.57
CA LEU A 79 -23.85 -15.85 25.34
C LEU A 79 -24.83 -15.50 26.45
N ARG A 80 -24.59 -14.40 27.18
CA ARG A 80 -25.52 -13.92 28.20
C ARG A 80 -26.86 -13.47 27.60
N ALA A 81 -26.86 -12.90 26.39
CA ALA A 81 -28.11 -12.56 25.69
C ALA A 81 -28.91 -13.82 25.34
N ILE A 82 -28.23 -14.87 24.85
CA ILE A 82 -28.82 -16.18 24.58
C ILE A 82 -29.37 -16.84 25.86
N GLU A 83 -28.65 -16.73 26.99
CA GLU A 83 -29.11 -17.23 28.28
C GLU A 83 -30.36 -16.51 28.79
N LEU A 84 -30.45 -15.20 28.57
CA LEU A 84 -31.60 -14.39 29.00
C LEU A 84 -32.83 -14.60 28.11
N ASP A 85 -32.62 -14.77 26.82
CA ASP A 85 -33.68 -15.04 25.85
C ASP A 85 -33.17 -15.97 24.73
N PRO A 86 -33.43 -17.28 24.85
CA PRO A 86 -33.04 -18.26 23.84
C PRO A 86 -33.78 -18.12 22.50
N GLN A 87 -34.77 -17.23 22.40
CA GLN A 87 -35.49 -16.94 21.16
C GLN A 87 -35.06 -15.61 20.53
N TYR A 88 -34.11 -14.90 21.13
CA TYR A 88 -33.64 -13.62 20.63
C TYR A 88 -32.73 -13.79 19.41
N LEU A 89 -33.34 -13.80 18.21
CA LEU A 89 -32.66 -13.98 16.93
C LEU A 89 -31.35 -13.16 16.80
N PRO A 90 -31.31 -11.84 17.10
CA PRO A 90 -30.09 -11.04 16.93
C PRO A 90 -28.87 -11.55 17.72
N ALA A 91 -29.08 -12.31 18.80
CA ALA A 91 -27.97 -12.93 19.52
C ALA A 91 -27.32 -14.07 18.74
N PHE A 92 -28.13 -14.90 18.08
CA PHE A 92 -27.63 -15.99 17.23
C PHE A 92 -27.04 -15.47 15.92
N GLU A 93 -27.61 -14.39 15.36
CA GLU A 93 -27.03 -13.73 14.18
C GLU A 93 -25.61 -13.25 14.49
N LEU A 94 -25.45 -12.53 15.60
CA LEU A 94 -24.15 -12.04 16.02
C LEU A 94 -23.19 -13.19 16.42
N GLU A 95 -23.67 -14.24 17.07
CA GLU A 95 -22.85 -15.43 17.38
C GLU A 95 -22.33 -16.09 16.09
N ALA A 96 -23.18 -16.28 15.07
CA ALA A 96 -22.76 -16.84 13.78
C ALA A 96 -21.58 -16.06 13.19
N PHE A 97 -21.67 -14.72 13.19
CA PHE A 97 -20.59 -13.87 12.71
C PHE A 97 -19.33 -13.90 13.59
N LEU A 98 -19.47 -13.86 14.92
CA LEU A 98 -18.33 -13.96 15.83
C LEU A 98 -17.59 -15.29 15.66
N GLN A 99 -18.32 -16.38 15.41
CA GLN A 99 -17.72 -17.70 15.18
C GLN A 99 -17.08 -17.80 13.79
N ARG A 100 -17.68 -17.18 12.76
CA ARG A 100 -17.07 -17.04 11.42
C ARG A 100 -15.74 -16.30 11.50
N ASP A 101 -15.68 -15.17 12.22
CA ASP A 101 -14.47 -14.36 12.42
C ASP A 101 -13.36 -15.16 13.12
N ARG A 102 -13.72 -16.04 14.06
CA ARG A 102 -12.81 -16.95 14.76
C ARG A 102 -12.45 -18.21 13.96
N GLY A 103 -13.12 -18.44 12.83
CA GLY A 103 -12.98 -19.66 12.04
C GLY A 103 -13.55 -20.91 12.73
N ASN A 104 -14.47 -20.77 13.69
CA ASN A 104 -15.11 -21.89 14.36
C ASN A 104 -16.37 -22.34 13.60
N LEU A 105 -16.15 -23.05 12.50
CA LEU A 105 -17.20 -23.41 11.56
C LEU A 105 -18.33 -24.25 12.20
N HIS A 106 -18.03 -25.08 13.19
CA HIS A 106 -19.06 -25.89 13.86
C HIS A 106 -20.02 -25.02 14.67
N GLN A 107 -19.50 -24.07 15.45
CA GLN A 107 -20.34 -23.15 16.22
C GLN A 107 -21.03 -22.11 15.32
N GLU A 108 -20.40 -21.72 14.22
CA GLU A 108 -21.03 -20.90 13.17
C GLU A 108 -22.26 -21.62 12.61
N ILE A 109 -22.12 -22.89 12.18
CA ILE A 109 -23.24 -23.69 11.66
C ILE A 109 -24.35 -23.82 12.70
N GLN A 110 -24.02 -24.14 13.95
CA GLN A 110 -25.01 -24.24 15.03
C GLN A 110 -25.79 -22.93 15.25
N ALA A 111 -25.10 -21.79 15.22
CA ALA A 111 -25.73 -20.48 15.35
C ALA A 111 -26.62 -20.17 14.15
N ILE A 112 -26.15 -20.43 12.92
CA ILE A 112 -26.95 -20.28 11.70
C ILE A 112 -28.21 -21.16 11.74
N GLU A 113 -28.11 -22.41 12.19
CA GLU A 113 -29.27 -23.29 12.36
C GLU A 113 -30.26 -22.74 13.38
N GLN A 114 -29.82 -22.04 14.42
CA GLN A 114 -30.70 -21.31 15.35
C GLN A 114 -31.36 -20.11 14.65
N CYS A 115 -30.61 -19.33 13.86
CA CYS A 115 -31.19 -18.24 13.07
C CYS A 115 -32.29 -18.73 12.12
N ILE A 116 -32.08 -19.85 11.44
CA ILE A 116 -33.08 -20.48 10.56
C ILE A 116 -34.35 -20.83 11.35
N ARG A 117 -34.21 -21.43 12.55
CA ARG A 117 -35.37 -21.77 13.40
C ARG A 117 -36.14 -20.56 13.91
N LEU A 118 -35.44 -19.46 14.16
CA LEU A 118 -35.99 -18.23 14.74
C LEU A 118 -36.36 -17.18 13.68
N SER A 119 -36.22 -17.49 12.40
CA SER A 119 -36.47 -16.53 11.31
C SER A 119 -37.93 -16.07 11.29
N PRO A 120 -38.20 -14.75 11.32
CA PRO A 120 -39.55 -14.21 11.47
C PRO A 120 -40.36 -14.20 10.17
N ASP A 121 -39.69 -14.26 9.02
CA ASP A 121 -40.30 -14.19 7.69
C ASP A 121 -39.51 -15.04 6.66
N ALA A 122 -40.09 -15.21 5.48
CA ALA A 122 -39.53 -16.05 4.42
C ALA A 122 -38.22 -15.49 3.84
N ASP A 123 -38.05 -14.16 3.80
CA ASP A 123 -36.85 -13.52 3.25
C ASP A 123 -35.66 -13.72 4.19
N THR A 124 -35.87 -13.53 5.50
CA THR A 124 -34.87 -13.76 6.55
C THR A 124 -34.49 -15.25 6.62
N LEU A 125 -35.48 -16.14 6.52
CA LEU A 125 -35.24 -17.58 6.45
C LEU A 125 -34.37 -17.95 5.24
N GLN A 126 -34.68 -17.40 4.07
CA GLN A 126 -33.95 -17.68 2.84
C GLN A 126 -32.51 -17.16 2.90
N GLU A 127 -32.29 -15.99 3.49
CA GLU A 127 -30.96 -15.44 3.73
C GLU A 127 -30.10 -16.37 4.60
N TRP A 128 -30.63 -16.86 5.72
CA TRP A 128 -29.89 -17.75 6.61
C TRP A 128 -29.69 -19.16 6.01
N ARG A 129 -30.59 -19.63 5.15
CA ARG A 129 -30.38 -20.87 4.38
C ARG A 129 -29.22 -20.74 3.40
N ILE A 130 -29.12 -19.65 2.65
CA ILE A 130 -27.99 -19.37 1.76
C ILE A 130 -26.67 -19.36 2.56
N ARG A 131 -26.65 -18.70 3.73
CA ARG A 131 -25.47 -18.68 4.62
C ARG A 131 -25.09 -20.05 5.17
N LEU A 132 -26.08 -20.88 5.51
CA LEU A 132 -25.84 -22.26 5.92
C LEU A 132 -25.24 -23.07 4.76
N GLY A 133 -25.72 -22.85 3.54
CA GLY A 133 -25.15 -23.39 2.32
C GLY A 133 -23.66 -23.03 2.18
N GLU A 134 -23.31 -21.75 2.33
CA GLU A 134 -21.91 -21.31 2.34
C GLU A 134 -21.08 -21.98 3.45
N ALA A 135 -21.63 -22.08 4.66
CA ALA A 135 -20.93 -22.69 5.78
C ALA A 135 -20.64 -24.17 5.49
N TYR A 136 -21.57 -24.89 4.85
CA TYR A 136 -21.31 -26.25 4.37
C TYR A 136 -20.29 -26.32 3.23
N LEU A 137 -20.21 -25.33 2.34
CA LEU A 137 -19.11 -25.23 1.37
C LEU A 137 -17.77 -25.04 2.05
N ARG A 138 -17.69 -24.15 3.04
CA ARG A 138 -16.49 -23.99 3.89
C ARG A 138 -16.16 -25.27 4.64
N GLN A 139 -17.15 -26.13 4.94
CA GLN A 139 -16.97 -27.44 5.56
C GLN A 139 -16.53 -28.52 4.56
N SER A 140 -16.46 -28.21 3.26
CA SER A 140 -16.28 -29.21 2.20
C SER A 140 -17.40 -30.26 2.18
N ALA A 141 -18.64 -29.84 2.48
CA ALA A 141 -19.85 -30.67 2.45
C ALA A 141 -20.81 -30.19 1.33
N PRO A 142 -20.43 -30.38 0.05
CA PRO A 142 -21.18 -29.84 -1.10
C PRO A 142 -22.61 -30.38 -1.19
N ASP A 143 -22.82 -31.64 -0.80
CA ASP A 143 -24.13 -32.30 -0.83
C ASP A 143 -25.12 -31.69 0.18
N ARG A 144 -24.60 -31.12 1.27
CA ARG A 144 -25.41 -30.38 2.25
C ARG A 144 -25.59 -28.92 1.87
N ALA A 145 -24.62 -28.36 1.15
CA ALA A 145 -24.62 -26.96 0.74
C ALA A 145 -25.62 -26.69 -0.38
N TRP A 146 -25.61 -27.53 -1.42
CA TRP A 146 -26.34 -27.26 -2.65
C TRP A 146 -27.86 -27.11 -2.49
N PRO A 147 -28.55 -27.97 -1.72
CA PRO A 147 -29.99 -27.84 -1.51
C PRO A 147 -30.42 -26.51 -0.87
N LEU A 148 -29.50 -25.81 -0.21
CA LEU A 148 -29.74 -24.53 0.43
C LEU A 148 -29.42 -23.33 -0.48
N LEU A 149 -28.66 -23.56 -1.56
CA LEU A 149 -28.18 -22.54 -2.49
C LEU A 149 -28.95 -22.52 -3.81
N GLN A 150 -29.60 -23.64 -4.17
CA GLN A 150 -30.32 -23.81 -5.44
C GLN A 150 -31.67 -23.07 -5.50
N ASP A 151 -32.25 -22.67 -4.36
CA ASP A 151 -33.57 -22.03 -4.31
C ASP A 151 -33.51 -20.52 -4.67
N PHE A 152 -32.46 -20.06 -5.36
CA PHE A 152 -32.27 -18.63 -5.71
C PHE A 152 -33.43 -18.08 -6.56
N SER A 153 -34.13 -18.92 -7.32
CA SER A 153 -35.28 -18.54 -8.14
C SER A 153 -36.47 -18.04 -7.34
N THR A 154 -36.49 -18.33 -6.03
CA THR A 154 -37.51 -17.83 -5.09
C THR A 154 -37.24 -16.39 -4.63
N LEU A 155 -36.04 -15.85 -4.90
CA LEU A 155 -35.69 -14.46 -4.62
C LEU A 155 -36.35 -13.51 -5.64
N ALA A 156 -36.43 -12.23 -5.33
CA ALA A 156 -36.82 -11.23 -6.32
C ALA A 156 -35.81 -11.21 -7.49
N ILE A 157 -36.29 -11.00 -8.70
CA ILE A 157 -35.42 -10.80 -9.86
C ILE A 157 -34.54 -9.56 -9.62
N GLY A 158 -33.23 -9.67 -9.84
CA GLY A 158 -32.27 -8.60 -9.56
C GLY A 158 -31.69 -8.61 -8.14
N ASP A 159 -32.06 -9.60 -7.32
CA ASP A 159 -31.59 -9.69 -5.93
C ASP A 159 -30.09 -10.07 -5.87
N PRO A 160 -29.24 -9.26 -5.21
CA PRO A 160 -27.80 -9.50 -5.17
C PRO A 160 -27.40 -10.79 -4.44
N ARG A 161 -28.30 -11.38 -3.65
CA ARG A 161 -28.10 -12.70 -3.02
C ARG A 161 -28.07 -13.83 -4.08
N ALA A 162 -28.71 -13.64 -5.23
CA ALA A 162 -28.63 -14.60 -6.34
C ALA A 162 -27.22 -14.61 -7.00
N PHE A 163 -26.47 -13.49 -6.98
CA PHE A 163 -25.04 -13.53 -7.37
C PHE A 163 -24.20 -14.39 -6.42
N HIS A 164 -24.56 -14.46 -5.14
CA HIS A 164 -23.88 -15.29 -4.17
C HIS A 164 -24.18 -16.78 -4.42
N ALA A 165 -25.44 -17.12 -4.70
CA ALA A 165 -25.83 -18.47 -5.12
C ALA A 165 -25.12 -18.89 -6.42
N ALA A 166 -25.08 -18.01 -7.42
CA ALA A 166 -24.38 -18.23 -8.69
C ALA A 166 -22.89 -18.52 -8.49
N PHE A 167 -22.24 -17.69 -7.68
CA PHE A 167 -20.84 -17.87 -7.33
C PHE A 167 -20.58 -19.19 -6.61
N CYS A 168 -21.45 -19.57 -5.67
CA CYS A 168 -21.33 -20.85 -4.97
C CYS A 168 -21.57 -22.05 -5.88
N ALA A 169 -22.47 -21.94 -6.85
CA ALA A 169 -22.70 -22.95 -7.87
C ALA A 169 -21.46 -23.15 -8.76
N VAL A 170 -20.75 -22.07 -9.14
CA VAL A 170 -19.45 -22.16 -9.82
C VAL A 170 -18.41 -22.91 -8.97
N LEU A 171 -18.32 -22.60 -7.67
CA LEU A 171 -17.40 -23.30 -6.75
C LEU A 171 -17.68 -24.80 -6.64
N LEU A 172 -18.92 -25.21 -6.89
CA LEU A 172 -19.37 -26.60 -6.85
C LEU A 172 -19.26 -27.33 -8.20
N GLY A 173 -18.81 -26.65 -9.26
CA GLY A 173 -18.83 -27.21 -10.62
C GLY A 173 -20.24 -27.36 -11.20
N ARG A 174 -21.21 -26.61 -10.67
CA ARG A 174 -22.62 -26.62 -11.07
C ARG A 174 -22.91 -25.44 -11.99
N SER A 175 -22.34 -25.52 -13.19
CA SER A 175 -22.32 -24.39 -14.12
C SER A 175 -23.70 -23.99 -14.63
N LEU A 176 -24.61 -24.95 -14.85
CA LEU A 176 -25.96 -24.64 -15.34
C LEU A 176 -26.76 -23.86 -14.29
N GLU A 177 -26.71 -24.31 -13.05
CA GLU A 177 -27.45 -23.68 -11.97
C GLU A 177 -26.78 -22.38 -11.50
N ALA A 178 -25.47 -22.23 -11.74
CA ALA A 178 -24.79 -20.95 -11.62
C ALA A 178 -25.33 -19.91 -12.60
N GLU A 179 -25.60 -20.33 -13.83
CA GLU A 179 -26.16 -19.46 -14.87
C GLU A 179 -27.60 -19.08 -14.58
N GLU A 180 -28.43 -20.03 -14.15
CA GLU A 180 -29.80 -19.75 -13.73
C GLU A 180 -29.82 -18.75 -12.55
N ALA A 181 -28.93 -18.93 -11.58
CA ALA A 181 -28.78 -18.01 -10.44
C ALA A 181 -28.28 -16.63 -10.87
N TYR A 182 -27.31 -16.59 -11.78
CA TYR A 182 -26.74 -15.35 -12.29
C TYR A 182 -27.75 -14.58 -13.13
N ALA A 183 -28.47 -15.27 -14.03
CA ALA A 183 -29.56 -14.70 -14.81
C ALA A 183 -30.68 -14.20 -13.90
N HIS A 184 -30.97 -14.90 -12.80
CA HIS A 184 -31.96 -14.44 -11.81
C HIS A 184 -31.51 -13.18 -11.06
N ALA A 185 -30.21 -13.08 -10.74
CA ALA A 185 -29.59 -11.90 -10.12
C ALA A 185 -29.42 -10.72 -11.09
N ALA A 186 -29.31 -11.01 -12.38
CA ALA A 186 -29.00 -10.08 -13.46
C ALA A 186 -29.81 -10.43 -14.73
N PRO A 187 -31.13 -10.18 -14.75
CA PRO A 187 -32.09 -10.69 -15.76
C PRO A 187 -31.88 -10.22 -17.20
N VAL A 188 -30.84 -9.43 -17.47
CA VAL A 188 -30.47 -9.02 -18.83
C VAL A 188 -29.61 -10.07 -19.54
N ALA A 189 -29.13 -11.09 -18.81
CA ALA A 189 -28.36 -12.20 -19.34
C ALA A 189 -29.24 -13.44 -19.55
N SER A 190 -30.06 -13.49 -20.60
CA SER A 190 -30.62 -14.77 -21.06
C SER A 190 -30.98 -14.74 -22.55
N ASN A 191 -30.13 -15.37 -23.38
CA ASN A 191 -30.52 -16.26 -24.47
C ASN A 191 -29.31 -16.76 -25.28
N SER A 192 -28.67 -17.85 -24.85
CA SER A 192 -28.21 -18.92 -25.77
C SER A 192 -27.77 -20.16 -25.00
N SER A 193 -28.00 -21.33 -25.60
CA SER A 193 -27.83 -22.69 -25.06
C SER A 193 -26.39 -23.12 -24.76
N SER A 194 -26.17 -23.62 -23.53
CA SER A 194 -25.01 -24.33 -22.94
C SER A 194 -23.89 -23.47 -22.28
N PRO A 195 -23.46 -23.78 -21.02
CA PRO A 195 -22.68 -22.87 -20.16
C PRO A 195 -21.16 -22.80 -20.41
N PHE A 196 -20.68 -23.46 -21.45
CA PHE A 196 -19.31 -23.31 -21.89
C PHE A 196 -19.36 -23.15 -23.38
N ASP A 197 -19.34 -21.89 -23.81
CA ASP A 197 -19.38 -21.57 -25.21
C ASP A 197 -18.09 -22.10 -25.86
N ILE A 198 -18.18 -23.29 -26.49
CA ILE A 198 -17.07 -23.93 -27.21
C ILE A 198 -16.55 -22.99 -28.30
N VAL A 199 -17.40 -22.11 -28.83
CA VAL A 199 -17.05 -21.04 -29.77
C VAL A 199 -16.29 -19.93 -29.02
N ALA A 200 -16.67 -19.54 -27.81
CA ALA A 200 -15.89 -18.60 -26.98
C ALA A 200 -14.56 -19.17 -26.48
N ALA A 201 -14.50 -20.48 -26.18
CA ALA A 201 -13.26 -21.18 -25.84
C ALA A 201 -12.35 -21.26 -27.07
N ALA A 202 -12.91 -21.59 -28.24
CA ALA A 202 -12.20 -21.55 -29.51
C ALA A 202 -11.72 -20.12 -29.86
N VAL A 203 -12.53 -19.08 -29.61
CA VAL A 203 -12.11 -17.66 -29.72
C VAL A 203 -10.98 -17.35 -28.75
N PHE A 204 -11.07 -17.79 -27.49
CA PHE A 204 -10.04 -17.59 -26.49
C PHE A 204 -8.72 -18.30 -26.86
N GLN A 205 -8.80 -19.51 -27.42
CA GLN A 205 -7.62 -20.20 -27.95
C GLN A 205 -7.06 -19.51 -29.20
N LEU A 206 -7.93 -18.99 -30.07
CA LEU A 206 -7.56 -18.21 -31.25
C LEU A 206 -6.85 -16.91 -30.83
N ASP A 207 -7.34 -16.23 -29.80
CA ASP A 207 -6.75 -15.01 -29.24
C ASP A 207 -5.41 -15.28 -28.53
N ALA A 208 -5.28 -16.46 -27.91
CA ALA A 208 -4.04 -16.95 -27.34
C ALA A 208 -3.05 -17.55 -28.38
N ARG A 209 -3.35 -17.44 -29.69
CA ARG A 209 -2.57 -18.01 -30.81
C ARG A 209 -2.31 -19.52 -30.72
N ARG A 210 -3.27 -20.26 -30.17
CA ARG A 210 -3.26 -21.73 -30.17
C ARG A 210 -4.19 -22.23 -31.26
N ASP A 211 -3.90 -21.85 -32.51
CA ASP A 211 -4.81 -22.02 -33.65
C ASP A 211 -5.13 -23.51 -33.96
N GLU A 212 -4.21 -24.44 -33.70
CA GLU A 212 -4.51 -25.89 -33.79
C GLU A 212 -5.49 -26.37 -32.70
N GLU A 213 -5.48 -25.75 -31.52
CA GLU A 213 -6.42 -26.03 -30.42
C GLU A 213 -7.82 -25.55 -30.79
N VAL A 214 -7.93 -24.43 -31.51
CA VAL A 214 -9.19 -23.92 -32.07
C VAL A 214 -9.81 -24.95 -33.01
N LEU A 215 -9.02 -25.51 -33.93
CA LEU A 215 -9.49 -26.53 -34.87
C LEU A 215 -9.92 -27.82 -34.16
N ARG A 216 -9.21 -28.20 -33.09
CA ARG A 216 -9.54 -29.39 -32.28
C ARG A 216 -10.78 -29.19 -31.41
N LEU A 217 -10.93 -28.03 -30.77
CA LEU A 217 -12.10 -27.66 -29.95
C LEU A 217 -13.38 -27.61 -30.79
N LEU A 218 -13.24 -27.19 -32.04
CA LEU A 218 -14.34 -27.09 -32.96
C LEU A 218 -14.58 -28.39 -33.72
N ASP A 219 -13.76 -29.44 -33.58
CA ASP A 219 -13.91 -30.69 -34.34
C ASP A 219 -15.25 -31.39 -34.04
N GLY A 220 -15.93 -31.86 -35.09
CA GLY A 220 -17.29 -32.41 -35.00
C GLY A 220 -18.40 -31.41 -34.63
N VAL A 221 -18.07 -30.17 -34.25
CA VAL A 221 -19.04 -29.10 -33.99
C VAL A 221 -19.52 -28.52 -35.33
N THR A 222 -20.82 -28.33 -35.45
CA THR A 222 -21.46 -27.79 -36.66
C THR A 222 -22.13 -26.48 -36.32
N GLY A 223 -22.04 -25.49 -37.20
CA GLY A 223 -22.60 -24.16 -36.96
C GLY A 223 -21.90 -23.08 -37.78
N GLU A 224 -22.64 -22.04 -38.12
CA GLU A 224 -22.21 -20.99 -39.04
C GLU A 224 -20.93 -20.27 -38.54
N ARG A 225 -20.87 -19.96 -37.25
CA ARG A 225 -19.70 -19.36 -36.56
C ARG A 225 -18.51 -20.31 -36.41
N VAL A 226 -18.73 -21.62 -36.51
CA VAL A 226 -17.68 -22.64 -36.42
C VAL A 226 -16.85 -22.67 -37.70
N HIS A 227 -17.48 -22.55 -38.87
CA HIS A 227 -16.79 -22.44 -40.16
C HIS A 227 -15.93 -21.16 -40.23
N GLU A 228 -16.40 -20.04 -39.69
CA GLU A 228 -15.63 -18.78 -39.60
C GLU A 228 -14.39 -18.89 -38.69
N LEU A 229 -14.51 -19.54 -37.53
CA LEU A 229 -13.37 -19.74 -36.62
C LEU A 229 -12.38 -20.78 -37.15
N ARG A 230 -12.86 -21.83 -37.83
CA ARG A 230 -11.98 -22.76 -38.54
C ARG A 230 -11.25 -22.06 -39.69
N TYR A 231 -11.94 -21.21 -40.46
CA TYR A 231 -11.32 -20.33 -41.45
C TYR A 231 -10.20 -19.47 -40.83
N ALA A 232 -10.49 -18.75 -39.75
CA ALA A 232 -9.52 -17.86 -39.11
C ALA A 232 -8.30 -18.60 -38.54
N ALA A 233 -8.50 -19.77 -37.93
CA ALA A 233 -7.42 -20.63 -37.46
C ALA A 233 -6.60 -21.23 -38.61
N MET A 234 -7.25 -21.77 -39.66
CA MET A 234 -6.56 -22.35 -40.82
C MET A 234 -5.76 -21.30 -41.61
N LEU A 235 -6.27 -20.07 -41.73
CA LEU A 235 -5.58 -18.97 -42.40
C LEU A 235 -4.29 -18.57 -41.66
N ARG A 236 -4.33 -18.49 -40.32
CA ARG A 236 -3.14 -18.20 -39.48
C ARG A 236 -2.11 -19.34 -39.49
N LEU A 237 -2.56 -20.57 -39.69
CA LEU A 237 -1.70 -21.74 -39.91
C LEU A 237 -1.21 -21.86 -41.36
N ALA A 238 -1.45 -20.84 -42.21
CA ALA A 238 -1.09 -20.81 -43.63
C ALA A 238 -1.71 -21.94 -44.48
N ARG A 239 -2.83 -22.53 -44.04
CA ARG A 239 -3.60 -23.56 -44.75
C ARG A 239 -4.65 -22.90 -45.64
N VAL A 240 -4.17 -22.12 -46.60
CA VAL A 240 -4.96 -21.14 -47.37
C VAL A 240 -6.10 -21.78 -48.18
N GLU A 241 -5.87 -22.95 -48.79
CA GLU A 241 -6.89 -23.64 -49.59
C GLU A 241 -8.04 -24.17 -48.72
N GLU A 242 -7.72 -24.73 -47.55
CA GLU A 242 -8.71 -25.22 -46.57
C GLU A 242 -9.46 -24.07 -45.90
N ALA A 243 -8.76 -22.99 -45.55
CA ALA A 243 -9.36 -21.77 -45.06
C ALA A 243 -10.36 -21.21 -46.09
N THR A 244 -9.97 -21.14 -47.36
CA THR A 244 -10.85 -20.65 -48.44
C THR A 244 -12.08 -21.55 -48.60
N ALA A 245 -11.94 -22.86 -48.43
CA ALA A 245 -13.07 -23.80 -48.46
C ALA A 245 -14.03 -23.62 -47.27
N GLU A 246 -13.51 -23.42 -46.05
CA GLU A 246 -14.33 -23.12 -44.86
C GLU A 246 -15.04 -21.77 -44.98
N LEU A 247 -14.39 -20.77 -45.58
CA LEU A 247 -15.00 -19.48 -45.90
C LEU A 247 -16.11 -19.63 -46.96
N ASP A 248 -15.89 -20.42 -48.01
CA ASP A 248 -16.90 -20.70 -49.03
C ASP A 248 -18.10 -21.49 -48.47
N LEU A 249 -17.85 -22.43 -47.56
CA LEU A 249 -18.89 -23.16 -46.84
C LEU A 249 -19.65 -22.24 -45.89
N ALA A 250 -18.98 -21.34 -45.16
CA ALA A 250 -19.63 -20.29 -44.36
C ALA A 250 -20.48 -19.35 -45.25
N LEU A 251 -20.05 -19.02 -46.46
CA LEU A 251 -20.80 -18.19 -47.40
C LEU A 251 -21.99 -18.92 -48.05
N ARG A 252 -21.94 -20.25 -48.20
CA ARG A 252 -22.97 -21.09 -48.84
C ARG A 252 -23.99 -21.67 -47.88
N ALA A 253 -23.58 -21.99 -46.65
CA ALA A 253 -24.42 -22.67 -45.66
C ALA A 253 -25.48 -21.75 -45.03
N VAL A 254 -25.39 -20.43 -45.19
CA VAL A 254 -26.24 -19.47 -44.49
C VAL A 254 -27.37 -18.98 -45.39
N SER A 255 -28.62 -19.12 -44.91
CA SER A 255 -29.78 -18.41 -45.46
C SER A 255 -29.65 -16.91 -45.12
N PRO A 256 -29.90 -15.96 -46.04
CA PRO A 256 -29.73 -14.51 -45.83
C PRO A 256 -30.42 -13.94 -44.57
N SER A 257 -31.38 -14.66 -44.00
CA SER A 257 -32.13 -14.33 -42.79
C SER A 257 -31.42 -14.65 -41.47
N ASN A 258 -30.32 -15.41 -41.48
CA ASN A 258 -29.56 -15.80 -40.27
C ASN A 258 -28.30 -14.95 -40.04
N TRP A 259 -28.11 -13.90 -40.84
CA TRP A 259 -26.90 -13.09 -40.82
C TRP A 259 -27.00 -12.07 -39.68
N VAL A 260 -26.33 -12.36 -38.56
CA VAL A 260 -26.27 -11.44 -37.43
C VAL A 260 -24.82 -10.99 -37.23
N GLY A 261 -24.57 -9.72 -37.56
CA GLY A 261 -23.33 -9.02 -37.20
C GLY A 261 -22.52 -8.46 -38.38
N PRO A 262 -21.50 -7.63 -38.09
CA PRO A 262 -20.75 -6.85 -39.08
C PRO A 262 -19.94 -7.68 -40.08
N THR A 263 -19.46 -8.86 -39.65
CA THR A 263 -18.76 -9.81 -40.51
C THR A 263 -19.68 -10.33 -41.62
N ALA A 264 -20.94 -10.61 -41.30
CA ALA A 264 -21.91 -11.07 -42.29
C ALA A 264 -22.26 -9.96 -43.30
N ALA A 265 -22.38 -8.70 -42.87
CA ALA A 265 -22.60 -7.56 -43.78
C ALA A 265 -21.39 -7.32 -44.71
N LEU A 266 -20.17 -7.35 -44.17
CA LEU A 266 -18.92 -7.27 -44.95
C LEU A 266 -18.79 -8.43 -45.93
N LEU A 267 -19.12 -9.67 -45.51
CA LEU A 267 -19.11 -10.86 -46.37
C LEU A 267 -20.25 -10.84 -47.41
N ALA A 268 -21.34 -10.10 -47.19
CA ALA A 268 -22.40 -9.83 -48.17
C ALA A 268 -21.90 -8.92 -49.28
N ASP A 269 -21.24 -7.82 -48.89
CA ASP A 269 -20.73 -6.80 -49.81
C ASP A 269 -19.54 -7.32 -50.62
N LEU A 270 -18.60 -8.03 -49.98
CA LEU A 270 -17.47 -8.69 -50.66
C LEU A 270 -17.89 -9.81 -51.62
N ARG A 271 -19.11 -10.37 -51.44
CA ARG A 271 -19.72 -11.38 -52.33
C ARG A 271 -20.37 -10.76 -53.57
N GLN A 272 -20.72 -9.47 -53.52
CA GLN A 272 -21.36 -8.73 -54.62
C GLN A 272 -20.38 -7.81 -55.38
N ASP A 273 -19.22 -7.48 -54.81
CA ASP A 273 -18.20 -6.59 -55.40
C ASP A 273 -16.79 -7.23 -55.34
N ALA A 274 -16.29 -7.66 -56.51
CA ALA A 274 -15.01 -8.35 -56.64
C ALA A 274 -13.79 -7.43 -56.40
N ASP A 275 -13.89 -6.12 -56.65
CA ASP A 275 -12.79 -5.15 -56.50
C ASP A 275 -12.69 -4.64 -55.05
N ALA A 276 -13.79 -4.61 -54.30
CA ALA A 276 -13.78 -4.40 -52.85
C ALA A 276 -13.06 -5.54 -52.11
N ARG A 277 -13.21 -6.77 -52.61
CA ARG A 277 -12.55 -7.97 -52.09
C ARG A 277 -11.03 -7.93 -52.24
N GLU A 278 -10.52 -7.51 -53.39
CA GLU A 278 -9.07 -7.45 -53.65
C GLU A 278 -8.38 -6.35 -52.81
N ARG A 279 -9.05 -5.21 -52.57
CA ARG A 279 -8.57 -4.12 -51.70
C ARG A 279 -8.59 -4.47 -50.22
N TYR A 280 -9.61 -5.19 -49.75
CA TYR A 280 -9.69 -5.70 -48.38
C TYR A 280 -8.53 -6.66 -48.05
N LEU A 281 -8.14 -7.50 -49.02
CA LEU A 281 -7.02 -8.45 -48.89
C LEU A 281 -5.63 -7.78 -48.90
N ALA A 282 -5.53 -6.51 -49.30
CA ALA A 282 -4.26 -5.78 -49.42
C ALA A 282 -3.87 -4.98 -48.16
N VAL A 283 -4.71 -4.90 -47.12
CA VAL A 283 -4.48 -4.09 -45.91
C VAL A 283 -3.79 -4.93 -44.80
N PRO A 284 -2.59 -4.55 -44.33
CA PRO A 284 -1.93 -5.27 -43.23
C PRO A 284 -2.45 -4.83 -41.84
N PRO A 285 -2.63 -5.73 -40.86
CA PRO A 285 -3.22 -5.40 -39.56
C PRO A 285 -2.21 -4.80 -38.56
N ALA A 286 -2.62 -3.83 -37.74
CA ALA A 286 -1.88 -3.37 -36.56
C ALA A 286 -2.64 -3.63 -35.24
N ALA A 287 -1.89 -3.91 -34.16
CA ALA A 287 -2.25 -4.86 -33.10
C ALA A 287 -3.05 -4.36 -31.87
N GLU A 288 -3.39 -3.07 -31.72
CA GLU A 288 -3.84 -2.55 -30.41
C GLU A 288 -5.24 -1.89 -30.32
N THR A 289 -6.13 -2.06 -31.31
CA THR A 289 -7.45 -1.39 -31.29
C THR A 289 -8.67 -2.31 -31.19
N GLN A 290 -8.51 -3.64 -31.05
CA GLN A 290 -9.64 -4.57 -31.09
C GLN A 290 -10.25 -4.93 -29.71
N LEU A 291 -9.46 -4.95 -28.63
CA LEU A 291 -9.95 -5.36 -27.30
C LEU A 291 -10.87 -4.33 -26.62
N THR A 292 -10.71 -3.05 -26.93
CA THR A 292 -11.57 -1.96 -26.45
C THR A 292 -12.92 -1.92 -27.18
N ARG A 293 -12.96 -2.34 -28.45
CA ARG A 293 -14.22 -2.56 -29.20
C ARG A 293 -14.96 -3.81 -28.71
N PHE A 294 -14.21 -4.83 -28.27
CA PHE A 294 -14.73 -6.12 -27.83
C PHE A 294 -15.41 -6.07 -26.45
N ARG A 295 -14.89 -5.28 -25.50
CA ARG A 295 -15.49 -5.12 -24.16
C ARG A 295 -16.79 -4.29 -24.15
N TYR A 296 -17.12 -3.65 -25.25
CA TYR A 296 -18.31 -2.82 -25.41
C TYR A 296 -19.49 -3.58 -26.04
N ALA A 297 -19.25 -4.70 -26.73
CA ALA A 297 -20.30 -5.49 -27.38
C ALA A 297 -20.89 -6.60 -26.48
N ALA A 298 -20.20 -7.03 -25.42
CA ALA A 298 -20.69 -8.07 -24.50
C ALA A 298 -21.77 -7.58 -23.51
N LEU A 299 -22.19 -6.31 -23.60
CA LEU A 299 -23.28 -5.74 -22.80
C LEU A 299 -24.58 -5.55 -23.58
N GLU A 300 -24.62 -5.81 -24.89
CA GLU A 300 -25.82 -5.61 -25.71
C GLU A 300 -26.03 -6.71 -26.75
N HIS A 301 -27.16 -7.42 -26.63
CA HIS A 301 -27.90 -7.74 -27.84
C HIS A 301 -28.28 -6.43 -28.52
N ASP A 302 -27.99 -6.37 -29.80
CA ASP A 302 -28.37 -5.35 -30.77
C ASP A 302 -27.42 -4.15 -30.89
N HIS A 303 -27.17 -3.80 -32.15
CA HIS A 303 -26.58 -2.52 -32.47
C HIS A 303 -27.57 -1.43 -32.08
N ALA A 304 -27.34 -0.83 -30.92
CA ALA A 304 -27.15 0.61 -30.95
C ALA A 304 -26.06 1.01 -29.97
N GLY A 305 -24.78 0.84 -30.35
CA GLY A 305 -23.60 1.51 -29.78
C GLY A 305 -23.61 1.81 -28.27
N ALA A 306 -22.99 2.91 -27.87
CA ALA A 306 -23.25 3.47 -26.54
C ALA A 306 -24.72 3.90 -26.35
N GLU A 307 -25.54 3.84 -27.39
CA GLU A 307 -26.91 4.34 -27.47
C GLU A 307 -27.90 3.52 -26.65
N SER A 308 -28.05 2.23 -26.89
CA SER A 308 -29.01 1.36 -26.20
C SER A 308 -28.62 1.18 -24.72
N GLY A 309 -27.32 1.10 -24.41
CA GLY A 309 -26.83 1.00 -23.03
C GLY A 309 -27.09 2.28 -22.24
N VAL A 310 -26.83 3.44 -22.86
CA VAL A 310 -27.19 4.75 -22.32
C VAL A 310 -28.70 4.86 -22.16
N GLN A 311 -29.50 4.50 -23.16
CA GLN A 311 -30.95 4.58 -23.09
C GLN A 311 -31.54 3.67 -22.01
N ALA A 312 -31.06 2.44 -21.85
CA ALA A 312 -31.53 1.50 -20.82
C ALA A 312 -31.26 2.00 -19.40
N LEU A 313 -30.07 2.54 -19.16
CA LEU A 313 -29.71 3.13 -17.86
C LEU A 313 -30.49 4.44 -17.63
N LEU A 314 -30.56 5.33 -18.62
CA LEU A 314 -31.32 6.58 -18.52
C LEU A 314 -32.83 6.38 -18.31
N ARG A 315 -33.41 5.26 -18.78
CA ARG A 315 -34.81 4.87 -18.50
C ARG A 315 -35.03 4.46 -17.04
N ARG A 316 -34.02 3.85 -16.41
CA ARG A 316 -34.06 3.42 -14.99
C ARG A 316 -33.62 4.51 -14.02
N SER A 317 -32.83 5.48 -14.48
CA SER A 317 -32.39 6.61 -13.68
C SER A 317 -33.51 7.65 -13.52
N PRO A 318 -33.71 8.20 -12.31
CA PRO A 318 -34.66 9.30 -12.11
C PRO A 318 -34.24 10.52 -12.95
N ARG A 319 -35.22 11.30 -13.42
CA ARG A 319 -34.95 12.64 -13.96
C ARG A 319 -34.68 13.58 -12.79
N ILE A 320 -33.62 14.37 -12.90
CA ILE A 320 -33.24 15.32 -11.84
C ILE A 320 -33.62 16.70 -12.33
N THR A 321 -34.83 17.14 -11.95
CA THR A 321 -35.40 18.43 -12.38
C THR A 321 -34.72 19.63 -11.71
N ASP A 322 -34.08 19.41 -10.55
CA ASP A 322 -33.36 20.44 -9.80
C ASP A 322 -31.98 19.92 -9.41
N ILE A 323 -30.98 20.16 -10.27
CA ILE A 323 -29.58 19.79 -10.03
C ILE A 323 -28.97 20.59 -8.87
N GLU A 324 -29.42 21.84 -8.66
CA GLU A 324 -28.91 22.72 -7.61
C GLU A 324 -29.23 22.18 -6.22
N SER A 325 -30.41 21.56 -6.03
CA SER A 325 -30.76 20.88 -4.78
C SER A 325 -29.79 19.75 -4.37
N ARG A 326 -28.93 19.29 -5.29
CA ARG A 326 -27.92 18.24 -5.05
C ARG A 326 -26.54 18.81 -4.73
N MET A 327 -26.35 20.12 -4.84
CA MET A 327 -25.13 20.76 -4.37
C MET A 327 -25.01 20.63 -2.86
N THR A 328 -23.79 20.43 -2.40
CA THR A 328 -23.48 20.39 -0.98
C THR A 328 -22.37 21.38 -0.66
N VAL A 329 -22.08 21.57 0.62
CA VAL A 329 -20.89 22.33 1.08
C VAL A 329 -19.56 21.73 0.62
N GLN A 330 -19.56 20.55 -0.02
CA GLN A 330 -18.37 19.98 -0.63
C GLN A 330 -18.06 20.58 -2.01
N ASP A 331 -19.06 21.14 -2.70
CA ASP A 331 -18.96 21.73 -4.03
C ASP A 331 -18.48 23.19 -3.92
N LEU A 332 -17.16 23.36 -3.84
CA LEU A 332 -16.53 24.63 -3.43
C LEU A 332 -16.17 25.60 -4.55
N ASP A 333 -16.29 25.19 -5.82
CA ASP A 333 -15.88 26.04 -6.95
C ASP A 333 -16.84 27.24 -7.10
N PRO A 334 -16.32 28.50 -7.07
CA PRO A 334 -17.14 29.70 -7.09
C PRO A 334 -17.85 29.94 -8.44
N ALA A 335 -17.48 29.25 -9.52
CA ALA A 335 -18.13 29.38 -10.82
C ALA A 335 -19.44 28.58 -10.92
N ILE A 336 -19.70 27.63 -10.02
CA ILE A 336 -20.87 26.74 -10.09
C ILE A 336 -22.20 27.51 -10.13
N PRO A 337 -22.47 28.51 -9.26
CA PRO A 337 -23.75 29.24 -9.29
C PRO A 337 -24.03 29.90 -10.65
N ALA A 338 -23.04 30.56 -11.26
CA ALA A 338 -23.19 31.20 -12.56
C ALA A 338 -23.43 30.19 -13.70
N LEU A 339 -22.81 29.00 -13.61
CA LEU A 339 -23.04 27.91 -14.55
C LEU A 339 -24.45 27.32 -14.40
N LEU A 340 -24.97 27.21 -13.18
CA LEU A 340 -26.35 26.77 -12.95
C LEU A 340 -27.37 27.77 -13.51
N ASP A 341 -27.15 29.08 -13.31
CA ASP A 341 -28.00 30.11 -13.92
C ASP A 341 -27.95 30.05 -15.45
N THR A 342 -26.76 29.80 -16.02
CA THR A 342 -26.62 29.57 -17.45
C THR A 342 -27.38 28.32 -17.90
N LEU A 343 -27.30 27.21 -17.15
CA LEU A 343 -28.00 25.97 -17.49
C LEU A 343 -29.53 26.13 -17.47
N ARG A 344 -30.07 26.97 -16.57
CA ARG A 344 -31.52 27.25 -16.48
C ARG A 344 -32.08 27.91 -17.73
N VAL A 345 -31.31 28.81 -18.35
CA VAL A 345 -31.76 29.57 -19.53
C VAL A 345 -31.47 28.87 -20.86
N ARG A 346 -30.66 27.81 -20.88
CA ARG A 346 -30.30 27.06 -22.09
C ARG A 346 -31.27 25.91 -22.33
N THR A 347 -31.93 25.93 -23.49
CA THR A 347 -32.88 24.90 -23.94
C THR A 347 -32.30 23.95 -24.98
N ASP A 348 -31.29 24.38 -25.73
CA ASP A 348 -30.62 23.56 -26.75
C ASP A 348 -29.77 22.43 -26.11
N PRO A 349 -29.94 21.16 -26.52
CA PRO A 349 -29.22 20.03 -25.94
C PRO A 349 -27.69 20.13 -26.00
N ALA A 350 -27.12 20.64 -27.10
CA ALA A 350 -25.67 20.74 -27.25
C ALA A 350 -25.09 21.84 -26.34
N GLN A 351 -25.75 23.00 -26.26
CA GLN A 351 -25.38 24.06 -25.33
C GLN A 351 -25.52 23.61 -23.87
N ARG A 352 -26.57 22.85 -23.54
CA ARG A 352 -26.76 22.27 -22.21
C ARG A 352 -25.66 21.26 -21.88
N ALA A 353 -25.32 20.37 -22.80
CA ALA A 353 -24.24 19.40 -22.63
C ALA A 353 -22.92 20.10 -22.28
N SER A 354 -22.56 21.16 -23.02
CA SER A 354 -21.36 21.95 -22.74
C SER A 354 -21.34 22.54 -21.33
N VAL A 355 -22.45 23.14 -20.86
CA VAL A 355 -22.54 23.68 -19.49
C VAL A 355 -22.49 22.57 -18.43
N LEU A 356 -23.10 21.42 -18.70
CA LEU A 356 -23.10 20.25 -17.80
C LEU A 356 -21.72 19.60 -17.70
N GLU A 357 -20.90 19.63 -18.75
CA GLU A 357 -19.50 19.21 -18.68
C GLU A 357 -18.68 20.12 -17.77
N GLU A 358 -18.87 21.42 -17.89
CA GLU A 358 -18.23 22.42 -17.04
C GLU A 358 -18.62 22.28 -15.56
N LEU A 359 -19.90 21.97 -15.29
CA LEU A 359 -20.39 21.65 -13.96
C LEU A 359 -19.81 20.32 -13.44
N ALA A 360 -19.77 19.26 -14.27
CA ALA A 360 -19.28 17.96 -13.87
C ALA A 360 -17.78 17.98 -13.53
N LEU A 361 -17.01 18.85 -14.20
CA LEU A 361 -15.60 19.07 -13.92
C LEU A 361 -15.35 19.77 -12.57
N ARG A 362 -16.29 20.59 -12.11
CA ARG A 362 -16.22 21.40 -10.88
C ARG A 362 -16.93 20.77 -9.68
N ALA A 363 -17.83 19.82 -9.96
CA ALA A 363 -18.54 19.07 -8.95
C ALA A 363 -17.57 18.24 -8.10
N SER A 364 -17.77 18.26 -6.79
CA SER A 364 -16.95 17.54 -5.81
C SER A 364 -17.75 16.48 -5.08
N SER A 365 -18.98 16.79 -4.68
CA SER A 365 -19.83 15.86 -3.92
C SER A 365 -20.34 14.72 -4.80
N GLN A 366 -20.54 13.54 -4.21
CA GLN A 366 -21.08 12.40 -4.96
C GLN A 366 -22.46 12.71 -5.53
N GLU A 367 -23.33 13.37 -4.76
CA GLU A 367 -24.69 13.68 -5.16
C GLU A 367 -24.71 14.64 -6.35
N PHE A 368 -23.92 15.72 -6.30
CA PHE A 368 -23.85 16.69 -7.37
C PHE A 368 -23.16 16.14 -8.62
N LEU A 369 -22.08 15.36 -8.46
CA LEU A 369 -21.42 14.63 -9.56
C LEU A 369 -22.39 13.69 -10.26
N THR A 370 -23.12 12.88 -9.49
CA THR A 370 -24.10 11.92 -10.00
C THR A 370 -25.19 12.65 -10.78
N ALA A 371 -25.75 13.70 -10.19
CA ALA A 371 -26.82 14.47 -10.80
C ALA A 371 -26.39 15.12 -12.12
N THR A 372 -25.24 15.80 -12.09
CA THR A 372 -24.71 16.51 -13.25
C THR A 372 -24.34 15.54 -14.36
N ASN A 373 -23.71 14.41 -14.05
CA ASN A 373 -23.32 13.43 -15.07
C ASN A 373 -24.52 12.67 -15.67
N LEU A 374 -25.59 12.41 -14.90
CA LEU A 374 -26.81 11.81 -15.46
C LEU A 374 -27.51 12.78 -16.42
N GLU A 375 -27.64 14.05 -16.05
CA GLU A 375 -28.24 15.05 -16.93
C GLU A 375 -27.33 15.37 -18.13
N LEU A 376 -26.00 15.33 -17.95
CA LEU A 376 -25.02 15.40 -19.04
C LEU A 376 -25.23 14.24 -20.03
N ALA A 377 -25.37 13.02 -19.52
CA ALA A 377 -25.64 11.84 -20.35
C ALA A 377 -26.94 11.99 -21.14
N ARG A 378 -28.01 12.56 -20.55
CA ARG A 378 -29.26 12.84 -21.27
C ARG A 378 -29.09 13.90 -22.36
N ALA A 379 -28.33 14.97 -22.08
CA ALA A 379 -28.07 16.03 -23.04
C ALA A 379 -27.25 15.51 -24.23
N LEU A 380 -26.16 14.78 -23.96
CA LEU A 380 -25.32 14.14 -24.98
C LEU A 380 -26.08 13.08 -25.78
N ALA A 381 -26.90 12.26 -25.13
CA ALA A 381 -27.78 11.30 -25.79
C ALA A 381 -28.75 11.99 -26.77
N SER A 382 -29.32 13.13 -26.37
CA SER A 382 -30.19 13.94 -27.25
C SER A 382 -29.45 14.50 -28.46
N CYS A 383 -28.12 14.66 -28.38
CA CYS A 383 -27.25 15.07 -29.48
C CYS A 383 -26.73 13.89 -30.34
N GLY A 384 -27.06 12.63 -30.00
CA GLY A 384 -26.49 11.44 -30.63
C GLY A 384 -25.04 11.14 -30.22
N GLU A 385 -24.53 11.78 -29.16
CA GLU A 385 -23.14 11.64 -28.68
C GLU A 385 -23.01 10.50 -27.66
N TRP A 386 -23.31 9.30 -28.12
CA TRP A 386 -23.54 8.16 -27.24
C TRP A 386 -22.34 7.75 -26.41
N GLU A 387 -21.12 7.74 -26.97
CA GLU A 387 -19.91 7.34 -26.24
C GLU A 387 -19.60 8.29 -25.07
N ARG A 388 -19.76 9.59 -25.29
CA ARG A 388 -19.61 10.59 -24.22
C ARG A 388 -20.73 10.46 -23.19
N ALA A 389 -21.95 10.18 -23.63
CA ALA A 389 -23.08 9.93 -22.73
C ALA A 389 -22.83 8.70 -21.83
N TRP A 390 -22.23 7.65 -22.37
CA TRP A 390 -21.84 6.47 -21.59
C TRP A 390 -20.77 6.78 -20.56
N VAL A 391 -19.71 7.50 -20.95
CA VAL A 391 -18.66 7.93 -20.01
C VAL A 391 -19.27 8.76 -18.87
N ALA A 392 -20.23 9.63 -19.17
CA ALA A 392 -20.97 10.38 -18.15
C ALA A 392 -21.77 9.43 -17.23
N ILE A 393 -22.48 8.43 -17.77
CA ILE A 393 -23.17 7.43 -16.93
C ILE A 393 -22.21 6.68 -16.01
N CYS A 394 -21.06 6.22 -16.51
CA CYS A 394 -20.06 5.57 -15.68
C CYS A 394 -19.65 6.48 -14.51
N ARG A 395 -19.39 7.77 -14.76
CA ARG A 395 -19.05 8.74 -13.71
C ARG A 395 -20.16 8.94 -12.67
N ALA A 396 -21.42 8.73 -13.05
CA ALA A 396 -22.57 8.88 -12.17
C ALA A 396 -22.82 7.68 -11.24
N GLN A 397 -22.22 6.51 -11.50
CA GLN A 397 -22.53 5.31 -10.72
C GLN A 397 -21.86 5.33 -9.33
N SER A 398 -22.61 4.95 -8.30
CA SER A 398 -22.09 4.78 -6.94
C SER A 398 -21.21 3.53 -6.78
N GLN A 399 -21.45 2.53 -7.65
CA GLN A 399 -20.68 1.31 -7.82
C GLN A 399 -20.37 1.13 -9.31
N LEU A 400 -19.10 1.27 -9.67
CA LEU A 400 -18.66 1.29 -11.07
C LEU A 400 -18.46 -0.13 -11.64
N LEU A 401 -18.16 -1.08 -10.76
CA LEU A 401 -17.94 -2.49 -11.11
C LEU A 401 -18.73 -3.41 -10.17
N PRO A 402 -19.29 -4.52 -10.68
CA PRO A 402 -19.90 -5.55 -9.85
C PRO A 402 -18.92 -6.09 -8.81
N ALA A 403 -19.43 -6.45 -7.63
CA ALA A 403 -18.65 -7.09 -6.58
C ALA A 403 -19.53 -7.98 -5.69
N VAL A 404 -18.95 -9.07 -5.20
CA VAL A 404 -19.58 -10.02 -4.27
C VAL A 404 -18.79 -10.02 -2.97
N SER A 405 -19.46 -10.15 -1.83
CA SER A 405 -18.80 -10.28 -0.52
C SER A 405 -18.39 -11.74 -0.32
N LEU A 406 -17.08 -12.02 -0.27
CA LEU A 406 -16.59 -13.40 -0.11
C LEU A 406 -16.37 -13.79 1.37
N THR A 407 -16.33 -12.80 2.26
CA THR A 407 -15.97 -13.02 3.67
C THR A 407 -16.91 -12.34 4.67
N THR A 408 -17.65 -11.32 4.24
CA THR A 408 -18.48 -10.46 5.10
C THR A 408 -19.96 -10.64 4.84
N ASP A 409 -20.77 -10.11 5.75
CA ASP A 409 -22.23 -10.08 5.69
C ASP A 409 -22.75 -9.37 4.40
N PRO A 410 -23.56 -10.02 3.52
CA PRO A 410 -24.20 -9.38 2.36
C PRO A 410 -25.14 -8.20 2.69
N GLY A 411 -25.51 -8.00 3.97
CA GLY A 411 -26.28 -6.83 4.42
C GLY A 411 -25.45 -5.63 4.90
N ALA A 412 -24.13 -5.77 5.01
CA ALA A 412 -23.29 -4.62 5.36
C ALA A 412 -23.23 -3.67 4.16
N GLU A 413 -23.67 -2.41 4.34
CA GLU A 413 -23.25 -1.31 3.46
C GLU A 413 -21.73 -1.21 3.53
N VAL A 414 -21.04 -1.98 2.68
CA VAL A 414 -19.61 -1.80 2.46
C VAL A 414 -19.50 -0.50 1.67
N GLN A 415 -19.32 0.60 2.39
CA GLN A 415 -19.02 1.89 1.78
C GLN A 415 -17.83 1.72 0.84
N THR A 416 -18.03 2.04 -0.45
CA THR A 416 -16.94 2.07 -1.42
C THR A 416 -16.08 3.29 -1.08
N ASP A 417 -14.97 3.03 -0.40
CA ASP A 417 -13.98 4.05 -0.08
C ASP A 417 -13.38 4.68 -1.34
N THR A 418 -12.82 5.88 -1.18
CA THR A 418 -12.27 6.70 -2.27
C THR A 418 -11.18 5.98 -3.06
N TYR A 419 -10.40 5.09 -2.43
CA TYR A 419 -9.30 4.39 -3.12
C TYR A 419 -9.77 3.18 -3.93
N THR A 420 -10.86 2.52 -3.53
CA THR A 420 -11.52 1.51 -4.39
C THR A 420 -12.06 2.19 -5.64
N ARG A 421 -12.72 3.35 -5.48
CA ARG A 421 -13.22 4.14 -6.61
C ARG A 421 -12.10 4.59 -7.55
N PHE A 422 -10.96 5.03 -7.01
CA PHE A 422 -9.79 5.35 -7.82
C PHE A 422 -9.39 4.17 -8.74
N SER A 423 -9.30 2.96 -8.18
CA SER A 423 -8.94 1.76 -8.94
C SER A 423 -9.98 1.40 -10.00
N GLU A 424 -11.27 1.59 -9.69
CA GLU A 424 -12.37 1.36 -10.63
C GLU A 424 -12.38 2.41 -11.76
N PHE A 425 -12.16 3.69 -11.45
CA PHE A 425 -12.03 4.74 -12.45
C PHE A 425 -10.85 4.48 -13.39
N CYS A 426 -9.70 4.03 -12.88
CA CYS A 426 -8.56 3.65 -13.71
C CYS A 426 -8.90 2.54 -14.72
N LYS A 427 -9.84 1.65 -14.40
CA LYS A 427 -10.26 0.54 -15.28
C LYS A 427 -11.40 0.91 -16.22
N MET A 428 -12.28 1.82 -15.81
CA MET A 428 -13.52 2.14 -16.51
C MET A 428 -13.41 3.39 -17.38
N LEU A 429 -12.54 4.34 -17.02
CA LEU A 429 -12.48 5.64 -17.68
C LEU A 429 -11.18 5.82 -18.47
N PRO A 430 -11.22 6.44 -19.65
CA PRO A 430 -10.02 6.79 -20.40
C PRO A 430 -9.25 7.94 -19.75
N VAL A 431 -7.95 8.04 -20.05
CA VAL A 431 -7.15 9.22 -19.71
C VAL A 431 -7.50 10.37 -20.67
N VAL A 432 -7.77 11.54 -20.12
CA VAL A 432 -8.09 12.79 -20.80
C VAL A 432 -6.81 13.62 -20.93
N ARG A 433 -6.22 13.59 -22.13
CA ARG A 433 -4.87 14.13 -22.40
C ARG A 433 -4.71 15.61 -22.07
N ASN A 434 -5.72 16.45 -22.26
CA ASN A 434 -5.63 17.89 -22.04
C ASN A 434 -5.96 18.34 -20.60
N HIS A 435 -6.20 17.43 -19.68
CA HIS A 435 -6.43 17.78 -18.27
C HIS A 435 -5.12 17.81 -17.49
N VAL A 436 -4.90 18.89 -16.75
CA VAL A 436 -3.79 19.08 -15.83
C VAL A 436 -4.33 19.20 -14.41
N VAL A 437 -3.97 18.25 -13.55
CA VAL A 437 -4.35 18.27 -12.13
C VAL A 437 -3.20 18.83 -11.30
N TYR A 438 -3.53 19.79 -10.44
CA TYR A 438 -2.62 20.46 -9.52
C TYR A 438 -3.00 20.15 -8.07
N GLU A 439 -2.02 19.83 -7.24
CA GLU A 439 -2.16 19.83 -5.78
C GLU A 439 -0.91 20.45 -5.15
N SER A 440 -1.09 21.47 -4.30
CA SER A 440 0.00 22.04 -3.49
C SER A 440 -0.24 21.87 -2.00
N PHE A 441 0.79 21.42 -1.28
CA PHE A 441 0.78 21.23 0.17
C PHE A 441 -0.42 20.42 0.66
N HIS A 442 -0.70 19.30 -0.01
CA HIS A 442 -1.88 18.47 0.26
C HIS A 442 -3.20 19.25 0.18
N GLY A 443 -3.31 20.13 -0.82
CA GLY A 443 -4.48 20.96 -1.09
C GLY A 443 -4.67 22.13 -0.11
N ALA A 444 -3.72 22.42 0.79
CA ALA A 444 -3.89 23.46 1.79
C ALA A 444 -3.92 24.89 1.20
N SER A 445 -3.38 25.07 0.00
CA SER A 445 -3.44 26.34 -0.73
C SER A 445 -3.25 26.09 -2.22
N VAL A 446 -3.56 27.08 -3.05
CA VAL A 446 -3.20 27.16 -4.47
C VAL A 446 -1.99 28.09 -4.58
N SER A 447 -0.78 27.54 -4.53
CA SER A 447 0.44 28.34 -4.35
C SER A 447 1.69 27.62 -4.87
N CYS A 448 2.87 28.21 -4.63
CA CYS A 448 4.18 27.60 -4.88
C CYS A 448 4.42 27.27 -6.37
N ASN A 449 5.32 26.31 -6.66
CA ASN A 449 5.70 25.94 -8.02
C ASN A 449 4.48 25.55 -8.90
N PRO A 450 3.49 24.76 -8.41
CA PRO A 450 2.32 24.42 -9.21
C PRO A 450 1.52 25.66 -9.66
N TYR A 451 1.41 26.70 -8.81
CA TYR A 451 0.71 27.93 -9.15
C TYR A 451 1.44 28.74 -10.22
N ALA A 452 2.76 28.90 -10.09
CA ALA A 452 3.57 29.58 -11.10
C ALA A 452 3.52 28.88 -12.46
N ILE A 453 3.60 27.54 -12.47
CA ILE A 453 3.49 26.73 -13.70
C ILE A 453 2.08 26.86 -14.30
N CYS A 454 1.03 26.87 -13.48
CA CYS A 454 -0.33 27.07 -13.96
C CYS A 454 -0.49 28.44 -14.65
N ARG A 455 0.06 29.51 -14.07
CA ARG A 455 0.03 30.85 -14.68
C ARG A 455 0.79 30.90 -16.00
N ASP A 456 1.99 30.34 -16.05
CA ASP A 456 2.80 30.26 -17.28
C ASP A 456 2.06 29.53 -18.42
N LEU A 457 1.42 28.39 -18.11
CA LEU A 457 0.62 27.64 -19.08
C LEU A 457 -0.61 28.40 -19.56
N LEU A 458 -1.28 29.14 -18.68
CA LEU A 458 -2.43 29.99 -19.04
C LEU A 458 -2.02 31.18 -19.92
N GLU A 459 -0.79 31.69 -19.75
CA GLU A 459 -0.19 32.75 -20.58
C GLU A 459 0.35 32.22 -21.93
N SER A 460 0.55 30.90 -22.06
CA SER A 460 1.12 30.25 -23.25
C SER A 460 0.07 29.93 -24.34
N GLU A 461 0.22 30.51 -25.53
CA GLU A 461 -0.68 30.25 -26.68
C GLU A 461 -0.77 28.77 -27.08
N GLU A 462 0.35 28.04 -27.06
CA GLU A 462 0.42 26.62 -27.45
C GLU A 462 -0.34 25.67 -26.50
N HIS A 463 -0.63 26.15 -25.28
CA HIS A 463 -1.18 25.33 -24.19
C HIS A 463 -2.59 25.79 -23.77
N ARG A 464 -3.21 26.70 -24.54
CA ARG A 464 -4.52 27.31 -24.22
C ARG A 464 -5.69 26.31 -24.13
N ASP A 465 -5.56 25.14 -24.77
CA ASP A 465 -6.59 24.09 -24.81
C ASP A 465 -6.54 23.17 -23.57
N LEU A 466 -5.56 23.39 -22.67
CA LEU A 466 -5.46 22.68 -21.41
C LEU A 466 -6.55 23.11 -20.43
N ARG A 467 -7.01 22.13 -19.65
CA ARG A 467 -7.97 22.32 -18.56
C ARG A 467 -7.26 22.10 -17.23
N HIS A 468 -7.28 23.12 -16.38
CA HIS A 468 -6.52 23.18 -15.13
C HIS A 468 -7.45 22.86 -13.96
N ILE A 469 -7.16 21.78 -13.23
CA ILE A 469 -8.00 21.27 -12.15
C ILE A 469 -7.19 21.30 -10.85
N TRP A 470 -7.62 22.12 -9.90
CA TRP A 470 -6.97 22.28 -8.62
C TRP A 470 -7.66 21.46 -7.54
N ILE A 471 -6.92 20.56 -6.90
CA ILE A 471 -7.38 19.84 -5.70
C ILE A 471 -7.07 20.70 -4.47
N VAL A 472 -8.11 21.12 -3.76
CA VAL A 472 -8.01 22.05 -2.63
C VAL A 472 -8.81 21.59 -1.41
N ARG A 473 -8.36 21.97 -0.22
CA ARG A 473 -9.13 21.82 1.02
C ARG A 473 -10.21 22.90 1.08
N PRO A 474 -11.28 22.71 1.87
CA PRO A 474 -12.39 23.66 1.95
C PRO A 474 -11.98 25.03 2.51
N ASP A 475 -10.94 25.06 3.33
CA ASP A 475 -10.35 26.24 3.96
C ASP A 475 -9.19 26.85 3.15
N ALA A 476 -8.86 26.27 1.99
CA ALA A 476 -7.80 26.78 1.15
C ALA A 476 -8.21 28.10 0.50
N HIS A 477 -7.29 29.06 0.51
CA HIS A 477 -7.48 30.30 -0.23
C HIS A 477 -7.30 30.10 -1.75
N LEU A 478 -8.19 30.72 -2.55
CA LEU A 478 -8.19 30.68 -4.01
C LEU A 478 -7.73 32.02 -4.60
N PRO A 479 -6.60 32.05 -5.36
CA PRO A 479 -6.07 33.26 -5.97
C PRO A 479 -7.08 33.94 -6.90
N ALA A 480 -7.24 35.25 -6.72
CA ALA A 480 -8.24 36.05 -7.44
C ALA A 480 -8.04 36.04 -8.98
N ASP A 481 -6.82 35.83 -9.46
CA ASP A 481 -6.50 35.72 -10.89
C ASP A 481 -6.92 34.38 -11.52
N LEU A 482 -7.13 33.34 -10.70
CA LEU A 482 -7.61 32.04 -11.17
C LEU A 482 -9.12 31.86 -10.96
N VAL A 483 -9.70 32.52 -9.95
CA VAL A 483 -11.13 32.48 -9.68
C VAL A 483 -11.91 33.05 -10.87
N GLY A 484 -12.81 32.24 -11.42
CA GLY A 484 -13.64 32.61 -12.58
C GLY A 484 -12.94 32.47 -13.94
N HIS A 485 -11.68 32.01 -13.98
CA HIS A 485 -11.01 31.73 -15.24
C HIS A 485 -11.69 30.54 -15.96
N PRO A 486 -12.03 30.64 -17.26
CA PRO A 486 -12.85 29.62 -17.95
C PRO A 486 -12.20 28.23 -17.97
N ASN A 487 -10.87 28.16 -18.06
CA ASN A 487 -10.11 26.91 -18.10
C ASN A 487 -9.66 26.40 -16.72
N VAL A 488 -10.06 27.04 -15.63
CA VAL A 488 -9.67 26.63 -14.26
C VAL A 488 -10.89 26.10 -13.50
N ALA A 489 -10.72 24.97 -12.83
CA ALA A 489 -11.70 24.33 -11.96
C ALA A 489 -11.07 23.98 -10.61
N PHE A 490 -11.85 24.04 -9.54
CA PHE A 490 -11.45 23.69 -8.18
C PHE A 490 -12.30 22.53 -7.66
N ILE A 491 -11.66 21.48 -7.17
CA ILE A 491 -12.33 20.32 -6.59
C ILE A 491 -11.83 20.05 -5.17
N ARG A 492 -12.74 19.53 -4.34
CA ARG A 492 -12.44 19.28 -2.93
C ARG A 492 -11.53 18.08 -2.75
N LYS A 493 -10.50 18.23 -1.93
CA LYS A 493 -9.65 17.12 -1.45
C LYS A 493 -10.46 16.14 -0.59
N GLY A 494 -10.21 14.85 -0.80
CA GLY A 494 -10.93 13.73 -0.18
C GLY A 494 -12.25 13.36 -0.86
N SER A 495 -12.64 14.09 -1.90
CA SER A 495 -13.90 13.85 -2.61
C SER A 495 -13.78 12.76 -3.68
N PRO A 496 -14.89 12.17 -4.16
CA PRO A 496 -14.90 11.28 -5.32
C PRO A 496 -14.33 11.94 -6.58
N ALA A 497 -14.53 13.25 -6.76
CA ALA A 497 -13.95 14.00 -7.87
C ALA A 497 -12.42 13.96 -7.86
N GLN A 498 -11.78 14.02 -6.68
CA GLN A 498 -10.34 13.88 -6.57
C GLN A 498 -9.85 12.54 -7.12
N ALA A 499 -10.50 11.43 -6.73
CA ALA A 499 -10.15 10.10 -7.22
C ALA A 499 -10.33 10.01 -8.74
N GLN A 500 -11.42 10.55 -9.28
CA GLN A 500 -11.66 10.57 -10.73
C GLN A 500 -10.62 11.41 -11.48
N ALA A 501 -10.32 12.62 -11.00
CA ALA A 501 -9.36 13.53 -11.62
C ALA A 501 -7.95 12.91 -11.64
N LEU A 502 -7.52 12.32 -10.52
CA LEU A 502 -6.23 11.62 -10.46
C LEU A 502 -6.19 10.38 -11.38
N ALA A 503 -7.30 9.67 -11.55
CA ALA A 503 -7.37 8.47 -12.40
C ALA A 503 -7.43 8.77 -13.91
N THR A 504 -7.83 9.99 -14.29
CA THR A 504 -8.16 10.34 -15.68
C THR A 504 -7.35 11.51 -16.25
N ALA A 505 -6.72 12.39 -15.47
CA ALA A 505 -5.97 13.50 -16.04
C ALA A 505 -4.70 13.05 -16.78
N GLY A 506 -4.40 13.65 -17.93
CA GLY A 506 -3.19 13.38 -18.71
C GLY A 506 -1.91 13.87 -18.04
N TYR A 507 -2.00 15.01 -17.34
CA TYR A 507 -0.90 15.64 -16.63
C TYR A 507 -1.23 15.83 -15.16
N LEU A 508 -0.27 15.55 -14.29
CA LEU A 508 -0.35 15.69 -12.85
C LEU A 508 0.83 16.53 -12.37
N ILE A 509 0.59 17.53 -11.53
CA ILE A 509 1.61 18.41 -10.97
C ILE A 509 1.42 18.50 -9.46
N ASN A 510 2.46 18.15 -8.70
CA ASN A 510 2.44 18.21 -7.25
C ASN A 510 3.77 18.79 -6.72
N ASN A 511 3.73 19.40 -5.54
CA ASN A 511 4.91 19.91 -4.84
C ASN A 511 5.21 19.17 -3.53
N SER A 512 4.38 18.20 -3.15
CA SER A 512 4.58 17.26 -2.05
C SER A 512 4.27 15.84 -2.52
N THR A 513 3.13 15.28 -2.16
CA THR A 513 2.71 13.92 -2.49
C THR A 513 1.20 13.84 -2.66
N PHE A 514 0.71 13.02 -3.59
CA PHE A 514 -0.68 12.59 -3.61
C PHE A 514 -0.95 11.55 -2.51
N GLU A 515 -2.24 11.23 -2.32
CA GLU A 515 -2.71 10.24 -1.35
C GLU A 515 -2.04 8.87 -1.53
N TRP A 516 -1.93 8.11 -0.45
CA TRP A 516 -1.21 6.83 -0.40
C TRP A 516 -1.71 5.77 -1.40
N TYR A 517 -2.95 5.88 -1.86
CA TYR A 517 -3.55 4.96 -2.83
C TYR A 517 -3.26 5.33 -4.29
N PHE A 518 -2.79 6.55 -4.56
CA PHE A 518 -2.56 7.03 -5.92
C PHE A 518 -1.56 6.14 -6.67
N THR A 519 -1.91 5.69 -7.87
CA THR A 519 -1.03 4.91 -8.74
C THR A 519 -1.07 5.50 -10.13
N ARG A 520 0.07 5.99 -10.64
CA ARG A 520 0.14 6.62 -11.96
C ARG A 520 -0.12 5.59 -13.05
N ARG A 521 -0.99 5.89 -13.99
CA ARG A 521 -1.19 5.05 -15.19
C ARG A 521 -0.10 5.33 -16.24
N PRO A 522 0.28 4.35 -17.09
CA PRO A 522 1.33 4.53 -18.10
C PRO A 522 1.13 5.75 -18.99
N GLU A 523 -0.13 6.07 -19.32
CA GLU A 523 -0.51 7.15 -20.23
C GLU A 523 -0.36 8.55 -19.59
N GLN A 524 -0.24 8.63 -18.26
CA GLN A 524 -0.16 9.89 -17.52
C GLN A 524 1.29 10.36 -17.35
N ARG A 525 1.47 11.67 -17.38
CA ARG A 525 2.71 12.35 -16.98
C ARG A 525 2.54 12.98 -15.61
N TYR A 526 3.52 12.78 -14.74
CA TYR A 526 3.53 13.34 -13.39
C TYR A 526 4.83 14.10 -13.12
N LEU A 527 4.70 15.39 -12.80
CA LEU A 527 5.76 16.28 -12.35
C LEU A 527 5.71 16.46 -10.82
N ASN A 528 6.82 16.12 -10.15
CA ASN A 528 7.04 16.54 -8.77
C ASN A 528 8.05 17.69 -8.73
N THR A 529 7.65 18.80 -8.12
CA THR A 529 8.46 20.04 -8.04
C THR A 529 9.13 20.25 -6.70
N TRP A 530 8.77 19.42 -5.70
CA TRP A 530 9.03 19.69 -4.30
C TRP A 530 8.69 21.15 -3.89
N HIS A 531 9.09 21.58 -2.69
CA HIS A 531 8.64 22.86 -2.14
C HIS A 531 9.72 23.66 -1.41
N GLY A 532 10.99 23.43 -1.73
CA GLY A 532 12.10 24.28 -1.30
C GLY A 532 13.35 23.48 -0.93
N ILE A 533 14.45 24.20 -0.73
CA ILE A 533 15.75 23.62 -0.41
C ILE A 533 15.73 23.09 1.03
N PRO A 534 15.96 21.79 1.26
CA PRO A 534 15.97 21.22 2.60
C PRO A 534 17.17 21.69 3.41
N TRP A 535 16.93 22.56 4.39
CA TRP A 535 17.91 22.83 5.45
C TRP A 535 17.76 21.83 6.60
N LYS A 536 16.53 21.44 6.92
CA LYS A 536 16.20 20.42 7.94
C LYS A 536 16.41 19.04 7.36
N THR A 537 16.81 18.07 8.19
CA THR A 537 16.94 16.69 7.73
C THR A 537 15.58 16.10 7.35
N LEU A 538 15.55 15.35 6.25
CA LEU A 538 14.35 14.72 5.71
C LEU A 538 14.64 13.25 5.43
N GLY A 539 13.58 12.51 5.12
CA GLY A 539 13.74 11.13 4.67
C GLY A 539 14.37 10.27 5.75
N LYS A 540 15.38 9.50 5.36
CA LYS A 540 16.12 8.59 6.23
C LYS A 540 17.06 9.31 7.22
N ASP A 541 17.35 10.59 7.00
CA ASP A 541 18.21 11.42 7.84
C ASP A 541 17.43 12.10 8.98
N ASN A 542 16.09 12.04 8.96
CA ASN A 542 15.25 12.52 10.05
C ASN A 542 15.37 11.55 11.24
N ARG A 543 16.01 12.00 12.31
CA ARG A 543 16.25 11.19 13.52
C ARG A 543 14.99 10.89 14.32
N ALA A 544 14.01 11.78 14.30
CA ALA A 544 12.76 11.61 15.04
C ALA A 544 11.82 10.61 14.37
N GLU A 545 11.84 10.55 13.03
CA GLU A 545 10.94 9.71 12.24
C GLU A 545 11.68 9.03 11.07
N PRO A 546 12.70 8.18 11.33
CA PRO A 546 13.62 7.66 10.31
C PRO A 546 12.99 6.69 9.30
N PHE A 547 11.68 6.42 9.40
CA PHE A 547 10.91 5.55 8.51
C PHE A 547 9.59 6.20 8.00
N ALA A 548 9.32 7.47 8.30
CA ALA A 548 8.07 8.12 7.89
C ALA A 548 8.04 8.54 6.41
N TYR A 549 9.12 8.30 5.66
CA TYR A 549 9.27 8.77 4.28
C TYR A 549 8.70 7.82 3.21
N GLY A 550 8.15 6.66 3.60
CA GLY A 550 7.67 5.66 2.64
C GLY A 550 6.69 6.22 1.60
N ASN A 551 5.73 7.05 2.00
CA ASN A 551 4.77 7.63 1.04
C ASN A 551 5.42 8.69 0.12
N VAL A 552 6.46 9.38 0.61
CA VAL A 552 7.25 10.33 -0.18
C VAL A 552 8.04 9.58 -1.24
N ALA A 553 8.83 8.58 -0.84
CA ALA A 553 9.58 7.72 -1.74
C ALA A 553 8.69 7.12 -2.83
N ARG A 554 7.55 6.53 -2.42
CA ARG A 554 6.55 5.96 -3.33
C ARG A 554 6.03 6.98 -4.34
N ASN A 555 5.68 8.19 -3.90
CA ASN A 555 5.19 9.24 -4.80
C ASN A 555 6.25 9.72 -5.78
N LEU A 556 7.50 9.84 -5.34
CA LEU A 556 8.61 10.20 -6.23
C LEU A 556 8.86 9.11 -7.28
N LEU A 557 8.74 7.83 -6.93
CA LEU A 557 8.76 6.73 -7.91
C LEU A 557 7.63 6.80 -8.93
N GLN A 558 6.44 7.28 -8.54
CA GLN A 558 5.34 7.50 -9.48
C GLN A 558 5.61 8.65 -10.45
N ALA A 559 6.53 9.58 -10.12
CA ALA A 559 6.81 10.72 -10.97
C ALA A 559 7.47 10.28 -12.28
N THR A 560 7.12 10.96 -13.36
CA THR A 560 7.83 10.85 -14.64
C THR A 560 8.94 11.90 -14.74
N HIS A 561 8.78 13.01 -14.04
CA HIS A 561 9.70 14.14 -14.02
C HIS A 561 9.82 14.65 -12.58
N ILE A 562 11.05 14.84 -12.11
CA ILE A 562 11.34 15.49 -10.83
C ILE A 562 12.27 16.66 -11.12
N VAL A 563 11.92 17.82 -10.59
CA VAL A 563 12.71 19.04 -10.74
C VAL A 563 13.17 19.53 -9.37
N ALA A 564 14.39 20.04 -9.32
CA ALA A 564 14.96 20.61 -8.11
C ALA A 564 15.72 21.92 -8.45
N PRO A 565 15.86 22.84 -7.48
CA PRO A 565 16.65 24.05 -7.70
C PRO A 565 18.16 23.80 -7.69
N ASP A 566 18.63 22.75 -7.02
CA ASP A 566 20.05 22.53 -6.77
C ASP A 566 20.39 21.03 -6.55
N PRO A 567 21.68 20.63 -6.65
CA PRO A 567 22.10 19.24 -6.48
C PRO A 567 21.81 18.65 -5.10
N HIS A 568 21.87 19.44 -4.02
CA HIS A 568 21.56 18.94 -2.67
C HIS A 568 20.09 18.57 -2.55
N THR A 569 19.19 19.43 -3.01
CA THR A 569 17.75 19.09 -3.03
C THR A 569 17.49 17.82 -3.82
N MET A 570 18.13 17.65 -4.99
CA MET A 570 17.97 16.42 -5.79
C MET A 570 18.41 15.18 -5.01
N ARG A 571 19.59 15.20 -4.36
CA ARG A 571 20.07 14.08 -3.53
C ARG A 571 19.13 13.77 -2.36
N VAL A 572 18.57 14.78 -1.70
CA VAL A 572 17.61 14.56 -0.60
C VAL A 572 16.34 13.87 -1.12
N LEU A 573 15.87 14.21 -2.32
CA LEU A 573 14.69 13.58 -2.92
C LEU A 573 14.96 12.17 -3.46
N THR A 574 16.22 11.83 -3.77
CA THR A 574 16.60 10.51 -4.28
C THR A 574 17.24 9.66 -3.18
N GLU A 575 18.52 9.92 -2.87
CA GLU A 575 19.32 9.20 -1.88
C GLU A 575 18.72 9.30 -0.48
N GLY A 576 18.22 10.48 -0.09
CA GLY A 576 17.58 10.71 1.22
C GLY A 576 16.29 9.92 1.40
N MET A 577 15.69 9.46 0.30
CA MET A 577 14.47 8.64 0.27
C MET A 577 14.73 7.17 -0.08
N ASP A 578 16.00 6.74 -0.19
CA ASP A 578 16.43 5.38 -0.56
C ASP A 578 15.88 4.88 -1.91
N ILE A 579 15.69 5.78 -2.88
CA ILE A 579 15.17 5.44 -4.22
C ILE A 579 16.13 5.77 -5.37
N ASP A 580 17.30 6.32 -5.08
CA ASP A 580 18.32 6.72 -6.07
C ASP A 580 18.67 5.63 -7.09
N MET A 581 18.51 4.35 -6.72
CA MET A 581 18.81 3.22 -7.60
C MET A 581 17.63 2.74 -8.46
N ILE A 582 16.41 3.23 -8.20
CA ILE A 582 15.16 2.74 -8.80
C ILE A 582 14.23 3.87 -9.28
N VAL A 583 14.70 5.11 -9.35
CA VAL A 583 13.91 6.24 -9.84
C VAL A 583 13.78 6.16 -11.36
N PRO A 584 12.56 5.98 -11.92
CA PRO A 584 12.35 5.95 -13.36
C PRO A 584 12.17 7.35 -13.96
N ALA A 585 12.17 8.40 -13.14
CA ALA A 585 11.86 9.76 -13.56
C ALA A 585 13.04 10.43 -14.27
N ARG A 586 12.74 11.31 -15.23
CA ARG A 586 13.71 12.29 -15.74
C ARG A 586 13.95 13.35 -14.67
N LEU A 587 15.21 13.67 -14.41
CA LEU A 587 15.61 14.57 -13.34
C LEU A 587 16.28 15.83 -13.92
N ALA A 588 15.96 17.00 -13.38
CA ALA A 588 16.54 18.25 -13.87
C ALA A 588 16.74 19.29 -12.76
N LEU A 589 17.86 20.02 -12.85
CA LEU A 589 18.16 21.19 -12.02
C LEU A 589 17.75 22.45 -12.77
N ILE A 590 16.51 22.90 -12.59
CA ILE A 590 15.94 24.00 -13.39
C ILE A 590 15.38 25.14 -12.53
N GLY A 591 15.80 25.21 -11.26
CA GLY A 591 15.32 26.21 -10.32
C GLY A 591 13.92 25.92 -9.79
N ALA A 592 13.31 26.93 -9.16
CA ALA A 592 11.97 26.85 -8.59
C ALA A 592 11.04 27.83 -9.32
N ALA A 593 10.05 27.30 -10.05
CA ALA A 593 9.08 28.09 -10.82
C ALA A 593 8.42 29.22 -10.00
N ARG A 594 8.19 28.99 -8.70
CA ARG A 594 7.63 30.02 -7.81
C ARG A 594 8.50 31.29 -7.68
N ASN A 595 9.81 31.19 -7.88
CA ASN A 595 10.71 32.34 -7.75
C ASN A 595 10.52 33.35 -8.89
N ASP A 596 9.94 32.95 -10.01
CA ASP A 596 9.60 33.87 -11.12
C ASP A 596 8.49 34.86 -10.71
N LEU A 597 7.62 34.49 -9.76
CA LEU A 597 6.62 35.40 -9.19
C LEU A 597 7.27 36.56 -8.44
N SER A 598 8.49 36.35 -7.93
CA SER A 598 9.23 37.35 -7.14
C SER A 598 10.04 38.33 -7.99
N THR A 599 10.26 38.04 -9.28
CA THR A 599 11.07 38.89 -10.18
C THR A 599 10.23 39.87 -11.00
N ARG A 600 8.91 39.67 -11.11
CA ARG A 600 7.99 40.50 -11.91
C ARG A 600 7.70 41.85 -11.23
N THR A 601 8.17 42.95 -11.82
CA THR A 601 7.96 44.33 -11.31
C THR A 601 6.49 44.71 -11.16
N ALA A 602 5.62 44.25 -12.07
CA ALA A 602 4.19 44.54 -12.02
C ALA A 602 3.52 43.94 -10.77
N ASP A 603 3.93 42.73 -10.38
CA ASP A 603 3.43 42.05 -9.18
C ASP A 603 3.88 42.78 -7.91
N ARG A 604 5.15 43.22 -7.84
CA ARG A 604 5.65 44.07 -6.74
C ARG A 604 4.77 45.31 -6.51
N ILE A 605 4.47 46.06 -7.56
CA ILE A 605 3.64 47.28 -7.46
C ILE A 605 2.23 46.94 -6.97
N ARG A 606 1.61 45.89 -7.54
CA ARG A 606 0.26 45.44 -7.18
C ARG A 606 0.17 45.04 -5.72
N ILE A 607 1.10 44.21 -5.23
CA ILE A 607 1.10 43.71 -3.85
C ILE A 607 1.38 44.84 -2.86
N ARG A 608 2.33 45.74 -3.13
CA ARG A 608 2.58 46.90 -2.24
C ARG A 608 1.35 47.79 -2.10
N LYS A 609 0.61 48.00 -3.19
CA LYS A 609 -0.69 48.71 -3.15
C LYS A 609 -1.73 47.95 -2.33
N GLN A 610 -1.84 46.64 -2.47
CA GLN A 610 -2.76 45.80 -1.69
C GLN A 610 -2.44 45.83 -0.19
N LEU A 611 -1.15 45.93 0.18
CA LEU A 611 -0.68 46.09 1.55
C LEU A 611 -0.83 47.52 2.11
N GLY A 612 -1.30 48.48 1.30
CA GLY A 612 -1.44 49.88 1.72
C GLY A 612 -0.12 50.57 2.04
N LEU A 613 0.97 50.18 1.36
CA LEU A 613 2.29 50.79 1.51
C LEU A 613 2.41 52.03 0.62
N LEU A 614 3.11 53.05 1.10
CA LEU A 614 3.54 54.17 0.25
C LEU A 614 4.62 53.69 -0.73
N ALA A 615 4.72 54.35 -1.90
CA ALA A 615 5.62 53.92 -2.98
C ALA A 615 7.05 53.64 -2.50
N ASP A 616 7.59 54.54 -1.66
CA ASP A 616 8.98 54.50 -1.19
C ASP A 616 9.15 53.97 0.25
N GLU A 617 8.09 53.47 0.90
CA GLU A 617 8.18 52.95 2.28
C GLU A 617 8.80 51.54 2.31
N PRO A 618 9.99 51.32 2.90
CA PRO A 618 10.60 49.99 2.91
C PRO A 618 9.76 48.96 3.67
N LEU A 619 9.63 47.76 3.12
CA LEU A 619 8.89 46.64 3.69
C LEU A 619 9.83 45.57 4.22
N VAL A 620 9.77 45.32 5.53
CA VAL A 620 10.44 44.19 6.18
C VAL A 620 9.42 43.07 6.36
N LEU A 621 9.63 41.94 5.71
CA LEU A 621 8.78 40.77 5.85
C LEU A 621 9.37 39.84 6.92
N PHE A 622 8.61 39.54 7.97
CA PHE A 622 9.01 38.61 9.03
C PHE A 622 8.25 37.29 8.90
N MET A 623 8.99 36.19 8.70
CA MET A 623 8.46 34.85 8.43
C MET A 623 9.07 33.79 9.37
N PRO A 624 8.67 33.71 10.64
CA PRO A 624 9.16 32.70 11.57
C PRO A 624 8.58 31.31 11.27
N THR A 625 9.36 30.25 11.53
CA THR A 625 8.88 28.87 11.46
C THR A 625 8.10 28.46 12.70
N TRP A 626 7.20 27.50 12.53
CA TRP A 626 6.47 26.87 13.63
C TRP A 626 7.33 25.79 14.31
N LYS A 627 7.50 25.84 15.64
CA LYS A 627 8.45 24.97 16.36
C LYS A 627 7.88 23.58 16.68
N GLY A 628 6.55 23.43 16.83
CA GLY A 628 5.88 22.13 16.58
C GLY A 628 5.08 21.50 17.71
N LEU A 629 5.02 22.10 18.90
CA LEU A 629 4.33 21.52 20.06
C LEU A 629 2.94 22.15 20.22
N MET A 630 1.87 21.35 20.07
CA MET A 630 0.48 21.85 20.24
C MET A 630 0.20 22.41 21.64
N GLU A 631 0.97 22.00 22.65
CA GLU A 631 0.83 22.41 24.06
C GLU A 631 1.49 23.76 24.37
N GLU A 632 2.31 24.32 23.46
CA GLU A 632 3.09 25.56 23.66
C GLU A 632 2.64 26.73 22.77
N ARG A 633 1.47 26.61 22.11
CA ARG A 633 0.98 27.55 21.09
C ARG A 633 0.92 29.01 21.55
N SER A 634 0.53 29.29 22.79
CA SER A 634 0.44 30.66 23.32
C SER A 634 1.82 31.29 23.55
N ALA A 635 2.81 30.49 24.00
CA ALA A 635 4.17 30.96 24.21
C ALA A 635 4.87 31.33 22.89
N GLU A 636 4.71 30.51 21.84
CA GLU A 636 5.21 30.81 20.49
C GLU A 636 4.53 32.05 19.88
N THR A 637 3.24 32.24 20.16
CA THR A 637 2.44 33.41 19.72
C THR A 637 2.98 34.69 20.36
N ASP A 638 3.18 34.70 21.68
CA ASP A 638 3.74 35.85 22.41
C ASP A 638 5.17 36.19 21.97
N GLU A 639 5.98 35.17 21.66
CA GLU A 639 7.34 35.32 21.13
C GLU A 639 7.33 36.06 19.79
N VAL A 640 6.55 35.60 18.81
CA VAL A 640 6.48 36.21 17.47
C VAL A 640 5.98 37.67 17.53
N LEU A 641 4.99 37.98 18.38
CA LEU A 641 4.51 39.36 18.54
C LEU A 641 5.58 40.26 19.16
N ARG A 642 6.28 39.75 20.17
CA ARG A 642 7.37 40.48 20.84
C ARG A 642 8.48 40.80 19.87
N ASP A 643 8.94 39.81 19.10
CA ASP A 643 10.00 39.99 18.11
C ASP A 643 9.57 40.98 17.02
N ALA A 644 8.33 40.88 16.51
CA ALA A 644 7.80 41.81 15.53
C ALA A 644 7.77 43.26 16.05
N ARG A 645 7.35 43.47 17.31
CA ARG A 645 7.35 44.78 17.97
C ARG A 645 8.75 45.33 18.18
N GLU A 646 9.67 44.47 18.65
CA GLU A 646 11.04 44.86 18.93
C GLU A 646 11.79 45.26 17.63
N MET A 647 11.56 44.52 16.55
CA MET A 647 12.09 44.84 15.22
C MET A 647 11.44 46.06 14.57
N SER A 648 10.25 46.47 15.00
CA SER A 648 9.57 47.65 14.46
C SER A 648 10.35 48.95 14.76
N GLY A 649 10.42 49.86 13.80
CA GLY A 649 11.21 51.09 13.91
C GLY A 649 10.74 52.20 12.96
N ASN A 650 11.33 53.39 13.10
CA ASN A 650 11.06 54.50 12.19
C ASN A 650 11.73 54.24 10.83
N GLY A 651 11.00 54.47 9.74
CA GLY A 651 11.54 54.44 8.37
C GLY A 651 11.33 53.14 7.59
N TYR A 652 10.61 52.16 8.14
CA TYR A 652 10.16 50.96 7.43
C TYR A 652 8.95 50.34 8.12
N ARG A 653 8.25 49.44 7.43
CA ARG A 653 7.12 48.69 7.99
C ARG A 653 7.48 47.22 8.14
N VAL A 654 7.26 46.66 9.33
CA VAL A 654 7.37 45.22 9.57
C VAL A 654 6.02 44.56 9.31
N VAL A 655 5.99 43.55 8.45
CA VAL A 655 4.80 42.75 8.15
C VAL A 655 5.09 41.28 8.46
N VAL A 656 4.22 40.64 9.25
CA VAL A 656 4.38 39.27 9.71
C VAL A 656 3.59 38.30 8.83
N ARG A 657 4.24 37.25 8.33
CA ARG A 657 3.59 36.07 7.74
C ARG A 657 3.84 34.87 8.64
N ALA A 658 2.93 34.65 9.58
CA ALA A 658 2.99 33.52 10.50
C ALA A 658 2.37 32.25 9.89
N HIS A 659 2.77 31.09 10.42
CA HIS A 659 2.11 29.82 10.11
C HIS A 659 0.64 29.82 10.55
N HIS A 660 -0.25 29.17 9.80
CA HIS A 660 -1.71 29.20 10.03
C HIS A 660 -2.13 28.77 11.46
N PHE A 661 -1.41 27.84 12.09
CA PHE A 661 -1.66 27.43 13.48
C PHE A 661 -1.37 28.50 14.52
N VAL A 662 -0.36 29.34 14.30
CA VAL A 662 -0.01 30.45 15.21
C VAL A 662 -0.99 31.60 15.01
N ARG A 663 -1.46 31.83 13.76
CA ARG A 663 -2.48 32.85 13.47
C ARG A 663 -3.86 32.58 14.06
N ALA A 664 -4.31 31.32 14.05
CA ALA A 664 -5.55 30.98 14.74
C ALA A 664 -5.49 31.31 16.24
N ALA A 665 -4.31 31.17 16.86
CA ALA A 665 -4.07 31.61 18.24
C ALA A 665 -4.03 33.15 18.35
N PHE A 666 -3.36 33.86 17.41
CA PHE A 666 -3.39 35.34 17.35
C PHE A 666 -4.81 35.91 17.35
N LEU A 667 -5.72 35.34 16.54
CA LEU A 667 -7.10 35.80 16.42
C LEU A 667 -7.99 35.43 17.62
N ALA A 668 -7.64 34.38 18.37
CA ALA A 668 -8.41 33.91 19.52
C ALA A 668 -7.98 34.57 20.85
N GLU A 669 -6.70 34.92 20.99
CA GLU A 669 -6.14 35.52 22.21
C GLU A 669 -6.16 37.05 22.20
N THR A 670 -6.26 37.67 21.01
CA THR A 670 -6.41 39.12 20.88
C THR A 670 -7.81 39.45 20.35
N ASP A 671 -8.68 39.94 21.23
CA ASP A 671 -10.07 40.36 20.96
C ASP A 671 -10.08 41.59 20.00
N GLY A 672 -9.69 41.38 18.73
CA GLY A 672 -9.54 42.42 17.71
C GLY A 672 -8.12 42.69 17.15
N GLY A 673 -7.15 41.80 17.37
CA GLY A 673 -5.80 41.88 16.80
C GLY A 673 -4.77 42.61 17.67
N ALA A 674 -3.48 42.43 17.35
CA ALA A 674 -2.39 43.29 17.83
C ALA A 674 -2.31 44.52 16.90
N PRO A 675 -2.92 45.68 17.22
CA PRO A 675 -3.07 46.79 16.28
C PRO A 675 -1.72 47.43 15.88
N ASP A 676 -0.68 47.14 16.66
CA ASP A 676 0.70 47.59 16.45
C ASP A 676 1.55 46.63 15.60
N VAL A 677 1.01 45.47 15.21
CA VAL A 677 1.70 44.48 14.36
C VAL A 677 0.90 44.25 13.08
N PHE A 678 1.53 44.46 11.93
CA PHE A 678 0.89 44.25 10.63
C PHE A 678 1.05 42.81 10.19
N PHE A 679 -0.05 42.13 9.83
CA PHE A 679 -0.01 40.78 9.28
C PHE A 679 -0.24 40.80 7.77
N ALA A 680 0.53 40.00 7.03
CA ALA A 680 0.31 39.82 5.61
C ALA A 680 -1.05 39.15 5.35
N PRO A 681 -1.86 39.66 4.42
CA PRO A 681 -3.11 39.01 4.02
C PRO A 681 -2.88 37.57 3.54
N GLU A 682 -3.69 36.64 4.02
CA GLU A 682 -3.51 35.19 3.79
C GLU A 682 -3.61 34.81 2.32
N ASP A 683 -4.41 35.59 1.59
CA ASP A 683 -4.72 35.46 0.17
C ASP A 683 -3.55 35.76 -0.75
N ILE A 684 -2.52 36.45 -0.25
CA ILE A 684 -1.33 36.74 -1.03
C ILE A 684 -0.36 35.56 -0.94
N GLU A 685 0.01 35.06 -2.12
CA GLU A 685 1.02 34.01 -2.29
C GLU A 685 2.40 34.47 -1.76
N THR A 686 3.19 33.54 -1.20
CA THR A 686 4.42 33.88 -0.48
C THR A 686 5.48 34.50 -1.36
N ASN A 687 5.74 33.96 -2.56
CA ASN A 687 6.71 34.52 -3.49
C ASN A 687 6.26 35.88 -4.07
N LEU A 688 4.96 36.14 -4.18
CA LEU A 688 4.43 37.48 -4.46
C LEU A 688 4.70 38.48 -3.31
N LEU A 689 4.64 38.03 -2.04
CA LEU A 689 5.06 38.85 -0.89
C LEU A 689 6.57 39.12 -0.91
N LEU A 690 7.39 38.13 -1.25
CA LEU A 690 8.84 38.33 -1.42
C LEU A 690 9.14 39.38 -2.49
N ALA A 691 8.36 39.42 -3.57
CA ALA A 691 8.47 40.46 -4.62
C ALA A 691 8.29 41.89 -4.06
N ALA A 692 7.38 42.03 -3.09
CA ALA A 692 7.02 43.31 -2.48
C ALA A 692 7.99 43.77 -1.39
N ALA A 693 8.71 42.83 -0.78
CA ALA A 693 9.61 43.06 0.35
C ALA A 693 10.91 43.75 -0.07
N ASP A 694 11.54 44.40 0.91
CA ASP A 694 12.86 45.03 0.82
C ASP A 694 13.89 44.32 1.71
N VAL A 695 13.43 43.68 2.79
CA VAL A 695 14.23 42.79 3.66
C VAL A 695 13.37 41.61 4.11
N LEU A 696 13.92 40.41 4.14
CA LEU A 696 13.33 39.24 4.79
C LEU A 696 14.02 38.98 6.13
N VAL A 697 13.24 38.84 7.20
CA VAL A 697 13.66 38.22 8.45
C VAL A 697 12.98 36.87 8.59
N THR A 698 13.75 35.81 8.82
CA THR A 698 13.23 34.46 9.03
C THR A 698 14.19 33.69 9.94
N ASP A 699 13.92 32.42 10.20
CA ASP A 699 14.69 31.51 11.05
C ASP A 699 15.09 30.26 10.23
N PHE A 700 14.81 29.06 10.71
CA PHE A 700 15.11 27.78 10.04
C PHE A 700 14.21 27.47 8.83
N SER A 701 13.77 28.48 8.07
CA SER A 701 12.82 28.33 6.96
C SER A 701 13.51 28.18 5.62
N SER A 702 13.00 27.32 4.74
CA SER A 702 13.51 27.21 3.37
C SER A 702 13.23 28.45 2.50
N VAL A 703 12.34 29.35 2.96
CA VAL A 703 12.01 30.61 2.25
C VAL A 703 13.23 31.54 2.12
N LEU A 704 14.23 31.41 3.00
CA LEU A 704 15.47 32.17 2.92
C LEU A 704 16.21 31.94 1.61
N PHE A 705 16.15 30.71 1.06
CA PHE A 705 16.84 30.39 -0.18
C PHE A 705 16.14 31.03 -1.38
N ASP A 706 14.81 31.05 -1.38
CA ASP A 706 14.00 31.71 -2.41
C ASP A 706 14.25 33.23 -2.42
N ALA A 707 14.22 33.85 -1.25
CA ALA A 707 14.49 35.28 -1.06
C ALA A 707 15.90 35.66 -1.52
N ALA A 708 16.91 34.91 -1.09
CA ALA A 708 18.28 35.18 -1.47
C ALA A 708 18.52 34.97 -2.98
N ALA A 709 17.85 33.98 -3.61
CA ALA A 709 17.93 33.73 -5.04
C ALA A 709 17.41 34.92 -5.87
N VAL A 710 16.41 35.66 -5.38
CA VAL A 710 15.88 36.85 -6.08
C VAL A 710 16.61 38.15 -5.69
N GLY A 711 17.66 38.04 -4.85
CA GLY A 711 18.48 39.17 -4.43
C GLY A 711 17.91 39.99 -3.27
N LEU A 712 16.93 39.47 -2.54
CA LEU A 712 16.38 40.11 -1.35
C LEU A 712 17.38 39.95 -0.18
N PRO A 713 17.74 41.03 0.55
CA PRO A 713 18.48 40.93 1.81
C PRO A 713 17.78 40.01 2.82
N VAL A 714 18.54 39.07 3.39
CA VAL A 714 18.03 38.05 4.33
C VAL A 714 18.72 38.17 5.68
N ILE A 715 17.93 38.15 6.75
CA ILE A 715 18.38 38.09 8.15
C ILE A 715 17.81 36.83 8.80
N LYS A 716 18.67 36.06 9.46
CA LYS A 716 18.34 34.81 10.17
C LYS A 716 18.25 35.08 11.67
N LEU A 717 17.06 35.11 12.23
CA LEU A 717 16.82 35.23 13.67
C LEU A 717 16.96 33.85 14.33
N LEU A 718 18.09 33.58 14.98
CA LEU A 718 18.52 32.26 15.46
C LEU A 718 18.76 32.20 16.98
N HIS A 719 17.86 32.74 17.80
CA HIS A 719 18.02 32.74 19.25
C HIS A 719 17.94 31.34 19.91
N ASP A 720 17.32 30.35 19.25
CA ASP A 720 17.10 28.98 19.77
C ASP A 720 17.83 27.87 18.99
N GLN A 721 18.94 28.19 18.32
CA GLN A 721 19.61 27.26 17.39
C GLN A 721 19.97 25.89 17.98
N ALA A 722 20.56 25.86 19.18
CA ALA A 722 21.01 24.61 19.79
C ALA A 722 19.84 23.65 20.09
N ALA A 723 18.71 24.18 20.55
CA ALA A 723 17.51 23.39 20.80
C ALA A 723 16.90 22.86 19.48
N TYR A 724 16.91 23.69 18.44
CA TYR A 724 16.38 23.32 17.13
C TYR A 724 17.18 22.20 16.45
N GLU A 725 18.51 22.32 16.45
CA GLU A 725 19.44 21.34 15.88
C GLU A 725 19.31 19.98 16.56
N HIS A 726 19.16 19.96 17.89
CA HIS A 726 19.00 18.73 18.66
C HIS A 726 17.68 18.01 18.32
N ALA A 727 16.58 18.76 18.18
CA ALA A 727 15.26 18.18 17.99
C ALA A 727 14.99 17.74 16.55
N ARG A 728 15.39 18.53 15.55
CA ARG A 728 14.98 18.34 14.14
C ARG A 728 16.11 17.89 13.21
N GLY A 729 17.38 18.17 13.56
CA GLY A 729 18.53 17.98 12.68
C GLY A 729 18.60 18.99 11.52
N LEU A 730 19.81 19.45 11.19
CA LEU A 730 20.10 20.35 10.06
C LEU A 730 21.18 19.73 9.16
N TYR A 731 21.08 19.95 7.85
CA TYR A 731 22.10 19.56 6.86
C TYR A 731 23.30 20.51 6.81
N PHE A 732 23.10 21.78 7.18
CA PHE A 732 24.09 22.84 7.06
C PHE A 732 24.16 23.65 8.35
N SER A 733 25.33 24.19 8.66
CA SER A 733 25.46 25.22 9.69
C SER A 733 24.83 26.54 9.24
N ALA A 734 24.56 27.44 10.20
CA ALA A 734 24.00 28.76 9.89
C ALA A 734 24.89 29.58 8.93
N ASP A 735 26.22 29.45 9.00
CA ASP A 735 27.16 30.21 8.17
C ASP A 735 27.22 29.72 6.71
N GLU A 736 26.75 28.49 6.46
CA GLU A 736 26.74 27.88 5.13
C GLU A 736 25.51 28.24 4.30
N VAL A 737 24.47 28.82 4.92
CA VAL A 737 23.20 29.18 4.27
C VAL A 737 23.07 30.70 4.10
N PRO A 738 22.36 31.19 3.05
CA PRO A 738 22.22 32.62 2.78
C PRO A 738 21.67 33.44 3.97
N GLY A 739 22.10 34.70 4.07
CA GLY A 739 21.65 35.68 5.05
C GLY A 739 22.64 35.94 6.19
N GLU A 740 22.45 37.03 6.91
CA GLU A 740 23.22 37.40 8.11
C GLU A 740 22.50 36.93 9.38
N SER A 741 23.23 36.36 10.34
CA SER A 741 22.65 35.80 11.58
C SER A 741 22.46 36.88 12.65
N ALA A 742 21.26 36.93 13.24
CA ALA A 742 20.90 37.72 14.41
C ALA A 742 20.59 36.79 15.59
N SER A 743 21.22 37.03 16.74
CA SER A 743 20.97 36.26 17.97
C SER A 743 19.76 36.77 18.79
N SER A 744 19.16 37.89 18.39
CA SER A 744 17.99 38.49 19.05
C SER A 744 17.23 39.43 18.10
N ALA A 745 16.00 39.79 18.45
CA ALA A 745 15.20 40.75 17.69
C ALA A 745 15.85 42.15 17.64
N ALA A 746 16.51 42.61 18.72
CA ALA A 746 17.31 43.83 18.71
C ALA A 746 18.47 43.77 17.69
N ALA A 747 19.22 42.66 17.64
CA ALA A 747 20.29 42.49 16.65
C ALA A 747 19.72 42.44 15.22
N ALA A 748 18.58 41.79 15.03
CA ALA A 748 17.88 41.77 13.75
C ALA A 748 17.46 43.18 13.31
N LYS A 749 17.02 44.03 14.26
CA LYS A 749 16.68 45.44 14.00
C LYS A 749 17.87 46.25 13.47
N ASP A 750 19.05 46.05 14.02
CA ASP A 750 20.26 46.73 13.56
C ASP A 750 20.65 46.26 12.15
N LEU A 751 20.56 44.96 11.88
CA LEU A 751 20.79 44.40 10.54
C LEU A 751 19.72 44.85 9.53
N ILE A 752 18.46 45.03 9.93
CA ILE A 752 17.40 45.58 9.07
C ILE A 752 17.80 46.98 8.59
N ARG A 753 18.31 47.83 9.50
CA ARG A 753 18.74 49.20 9.14
C ARG A 753 19.93 49.19 8.19
N ASP A 754 20.91 48.31 8.42
CA ASP A 754 22.04 48.09 7.51
C ASP A 754 21.54 47.67 6.11
N ALA A 755 20.68 46.65 6.05
CA ALA A 755 20.11 46.13 4.81
C ALA A 755 19.27 47.16 4.04
N ILE A 756 18.54 48.05 4.71
CA ILE A 756 17.80 49.14 4.05
C ILE A 756 18.75 50.21 3.51
N SER A 757 19.86 50.48 4.21
CA SER A 757 20.82 51.52 3.80
C SER A 757 21.68 51.12 2.60
N ASP A 758 22.06 49.85 2.48
CA ASP A 758 22.81 49.29 1.36
C ASP A 758 22.28 47.88 0.99
N PRO A 759 21.09 47.79 0.36
CA PRO A 759 20.47 46.50 0.07
C PRO A 759 21.30 45.64 -0.90
N VAL A 760 21.99 46.29 -1.85
CA VAL A 760 22.82 45.58 -2.84
C VAL A 760 24.09 45.04 -2.19
N GLY A 761 24.79 45.83 -1.39
CA GLY A 761 25.98 45.37 -0.67
C GLY A 761 25.64 44.31 0.37
N PHE A 762 24.52 44.44 1.08
CA PHE A 762 24.03 43.45 2.04
C PHE A 762 23.74 42.11 1.36
N ALA A 763 22.94 42.10 0.29
CA ALA A 763 22.61 40.87 -0.44
C ALA A 763 23.86 40.19 -1.06
N LYS A 764 24.88 40.97 -1.46
CA LYS A 764 26.14 40.43 -1.98
C LYS A 764 26.94 39.62 -0.95
N ARG A 765 26.78 39.88 0.35
CA ARG A 765 27.46 39.11 1.42
C ARG A 765 27.13 37.62 1.36
N SER A 766 25.91 37.29 0.91
CA SER A 766 25.42 35.90 0.78
C SER A 766 25.65 35.26 -0.60
N LEU A 767 26.30 35.96 -1.55
CA LEU A 767 26.45 35.48 -2.93
C LEU A 767 27.15 34.10 -3.05
N PRO A 768 28.18 33.77 -2.25
CA PRO A 768 28.77 32.42 -2.26
C PRO A 768 27.76 31.34 -1.91
N ALA A 769 26.95 31.55 -0.87
CA ALA A 769 25.90 30.62 -0.46
C ALA A 769 24.79 30.53 -1.53
N VAL A 770 24.35 31.66 -2.10
CA VAL A 770 23.35 31.66 -3.19
C VAL A 770 23.84 30.86 -4.40
N THR A 771 25.11 31.01 -4.78
CA THR A 771 25.70 30.28 -5.92
C THR A 771 25.71 28.77 -5.67
N ARG A 772 25.97 28.33 -4.43
CA ARG A 772 25.92 26.91 -4.04
C ARG A 772 24.53 26.28 -4.25
N PHE A 773 23.45 27.06 -4.08
CA PHE A 773 22.07 26.58 -4.02
C PHE A 773 21.23 26.94 -5.27
N GLY A 774 21.86 26.96 -6.45
CA GLY A 774 21.17 27.15 -7.74
C GLY A 774 21.31 28.55 -8.34
N GLY A 775 22.01 29.47 -7.67
CA GLY A 775 22.28 30.81 -8.20
C GLY A 775 21.09 31.77 -8.14
N ARG A 776 21.17 32.88 -8.87
CA ARG A 776 20.10 33.89 -8.90
C ARG A 776 18.97 33.47 -9.82
N ALA A 777 17.73 33.76 -9.39
CA ALA A 777 16.56 33.56 -10.22
C ALA A 777 16.56 34.54 -11.41
N ASP A 778 16.41 34.01 -12.61
CA ASP A 778 16.43 34.77 -13.87
C ASP A 778 15.02 35.06 -14.42
N GLY A 779 13.98 34.52 -13.78
CA GLY A 779 12.57 34.72 -14.17
C GLY A 779 12.06 33.75 -15.23
N HIS A 780 12.81 32.69 -15.56
CA HIS A 780 12.46 31.72 -16.62
C HIS A 780 12.34 30.27 -16.10
N HIS A 781 12.20 30.06 -14.79
CA HIS A 781 12.06 28.71 -14.21
C HIS A 781 10.75 28.01 -14.61
N ALA A 782 9.63 28.72 -14.65
CA ALA A 782 8.34 28.19 -15.04
C ALA A 782 8.34 27.77 -16.52
N GLU A 783 8.90 28.63 -17.40
CA GLU A 783 9.08 28.33 -18.82
C GLU A 783 9.98 27.10 -19.02
N ARG A 784 11.14 27.03 -18.35
CA ARG A 784 12.02 25.84 -18.39
C ARG A 784 11.29 24.58 -17.94
N THR A 785 10.47 24.68 -16.90
CA THR A 785 9.67 23.56 -16.40
C THR A 785 8.61 23.12 -17.40
N ARG A 786 7.89 24.07 -18.03
CA ARG A 786 6.92 23.80 -19.10
C ARG A 786 7.57 23.05 -20.25
N ARG A 787 8.69 23.55 -20.77
CA ARG A 787 9.43 22.94 -21.88
C ARG A 787 9.93 21.53 -21.53
N PHE A 788 10.46 21.33 -20.34
CA PHE A 788 10.90 20.01 -19.86
C PHE A 788 9.74 19.01 -19.73
N PHE A 789 8.62 19.44 -19.14
CA PHE A 789 7.54 18.53 -18.75
C PHE A 789 6.42 18.36 -19.80
N PHE A 790 6.16 19.33 -20.67
CA PHE A 790 5.11 19.25 -21.69
C PHE A 790 5.66 19.06 -23.10
N GLU A 791 6.86 19.59 -23.40
CA GLU A 791 7.46 19.57 -24.73
C GLU A 791 8.62 18.56 -24.87
N ASP A 792 8.89 17.80 -23.80
CA ASP A 792 9.99 16.83 -23.72
C ASP A 792 11.40 17.39 -23.97
N ALA A 793 11.57 18.71 -23.88
CA ALA A 793 12.85 19.37 -24.10
C ALA A 793 13.93 18.78 -23.17
N THR A 794 15.14 18.60 -23.69
CA THR A 794 16.29 18.17 -22.87
C THR A 794 16.82 19.39 -22.13
N PRO A 795 16.79 19.40 -20.78
CA PRO A 795 17.29 20.54 -20.02
C PRO A 795 18.82 20.56 -20.05
N GLU A 796 19.41 21.76 -20.04
CA GLU A 796 20.88 21.94 -20.00
C GLU A 796 21.52 21.28 -18.76
N HIS A 797 20.78 21.26 -17.65
CA HIS A 797 21.21 20.70 -16.37
C HIS A 797 20.39 19.44 -16.02
N ALA A 798 20.34 18.47 -16.92
CA ALA A 798 19.79 17.14 -16.63
C ALA A 798 20.64 16.43 -15.57
N VAL A 799 19.98 15.66 -14.69
CA VAL A 799 20.67 14.82 -13.70
C VAL A 799 20.52 13.37 -14.13
N GLU A 800 21.65 12.69 -14.29
CA GLU A 800 21.70 11.25 -14.52
C GLU A 800 22.03 10.55 -13.20
N LEU A 801 21.19 9.58 -12.84
CA LEU A 801 21.51 8.64 -11.77
C LEU A 801 22.05 7.37 -12.40
N GLU A 802 23.06 6.79 -11.76
CA GLU A 802 23.56 5.49 -12.19
C GLU A 802 22.44 4.46 -12.13
N GLN A 803 22.19 3.80 -13.25
CA GLN A 803 21.22 2.73 -13.33
C GLN A 803 21.94 1.42 -13.04
N HIS A 804 21.53 0.77 -11.96
CA HIS A 804 22.05 -0.53 -11.58
C HIS A 804 20.92 -1.52 -11.61
N GLU A 805 21.20 -2.71 -12.13
CA GLU A 805 20.23 -3.78 -12.02
C GLU A 805 20.04 -4.16 -10.55
N GLN A 806 18.80 -4.15 -10.07
CA GLN A 806 18.48 -4.32 -8.65
C GLN A 806 17.93 -5.71 -8.34
N LEU A 807 18.34 -6.27 -7.21
CA LEU A 807 17.66 -7.37 -6.55
C LEU A 807 16.59 -6.80 -5.61
N LEU A 808 15.34 -7.22 -5.78
CA LEU A 808 14.29 -6.98 -4.78
C LEU A 808 14.25 -8.15 -3.80
N LEU A 809 14.54 -7.88 -2.53
CA LEU A 809 14.26 -8.81 -1.43
C LEU A 809 13.02 -8.35 -0.67
N SER A 810 12.12 -9.27 -0.34
CA SER A 810 10.96 -8.95 0.50
C SER A 810 10.97 -9.74 1.79
N VAL A 811 10.76 -9.04 2.91
CA VAL A 811 10.77 -9.60 4.26
C VAL A 811 9.63 -9.05 5.11
N GLY A 812 9.13 -9.87 6.02
CA GLY A 812 8.01 -9.60 6.94
C GLY A 812 8.36 -8.65 8.06
N GLY A 813 9.62 -8.62 8.45
CA GLY A 813 10.16 -7.72 9.45
C GLY A 813 11.60 -8.06 9.78
N LEU A 814 12.19 -7.28 10.67
CA LEU A 814 13.58 -7.43 11.09
C LEU A 814 13.70 -7.78 12.58
N SER A 815 12.76 -8.59 13.09
CA SER A 815 12.81 -9.08 14.47
C SER A 815 14.03 -9.98 14.69
N PRO A 816 14.63 -10.01 15.91
CA PRO A 816 15.84 -10.78 16.18
C PRO A 816 15.55 -12.30 16.19
N ASN A 817 15.55 -12.91 15.00
CA ASN A 817 15.27 -14.32 14.76
C ASN A 817 16.21 -14.89 13.69
N GLY A 818 16.09 -16.19 13.39
CA GLY A 818 16.96 -16.87 12.42
C GLY A 818 16.86 -16.32 10.99
N ILE A 819 15.68 -15.92 10.53
CA ILE A 819 15.47 -15.36 9.18
C ILE A 819 16.17 -14.01 9.04
N THR A 820 16.03 -13.12 10.04
CA THR A 820 16.71 -11.83 10.04
C THR A 820 18.24 -11.98 10.10
N ARG A 821 18.75 -12.96 10.86
CA ARG A 821 20.19 -13.27 10.87
C ARG A 821 20.67 -13.78 9.51
N ALA A 822 19.92 -14.69 8.89
CA ALA A 822 20.23 -15.19 7.55
C ALA A 822 20.21 -14.06 6.50
N LEU A 823 19.23 -13.16 6.57
CA LEU A 823 19.17 -11.98 5.70
C LEU A 823 20.40 -11.07 5.88
N ARG A 824 20.75 -10.72 7.12
CA ARG A 824 21.94 -9.89 7.41
C ARG A 824 23.21 -10.53 6.87
N SER A 825 23.37 -11.84 7.06
CA SER A 825 24.52 -12.56 6.53
C SER A 825 24.52 -12.57 5.00
N LEU A 826 23.39 -12.82 4.35
CA LEU A 826 23.31 -12.84 2.89
C LEU A 826 23.70 -11.47 2.33
N LEU A 827 23.09 -10.41 2.86
CA LEU A 827 23.39 -9.03 2.46
C LEU A 827 24.88 -8.70 2.63
N GLY A 828 25.49 -9.08 3.75
CA GLY A 828 26.93 -8.88 3.97
C GLY A 828 27.81 -9.65 2.99
N THR A 829 27.39 -10.84 2.53
CA THR A 829 28.15 -11.63 1.54
C THR A 829 27.96 -11.16 0.09
N LEU A 830 26.82 -10.51 -0.21
CA LEU A 830 26.62 -9.88 -1.51
C LEU A 830 27.47 -8.62 -1.66
N ASP A 831 27.81 -7.94 -0.55
CA ASP A 831 28.67 -6.75 -0.51
C ASP A 831 28.25 -5.69 -1.55
N GLY A 832 26.94 -5.45 -1.65
CA GLY A 832 26.36 -4.51 -2.61
C GLY A 832 26.28 -4.98 -4.06
N SER A 833 26.61 -6.24 -4.37
CA SER A 833 26.50 -6.85 -5.71
C SER A 833 25.78 -8.21 -5.68
N PRO A 834 24.53 -8.31 -6.17
CA PRO A 834 23.71 -7.23 -6.72
C PRO A 834 23.38 -6.14 -5.70
N GLN A 835 23.18 -4.93 -6.21
CA GLN A 835 22.56 -3.89 -5.41
C GLN A 835 21.15 -4.33 -5.02
N THR A 836 20.84 -4.14 -3.74
CA THR A 836 19.64 -4.73 -3.15
C THR A 836 18.69 -3.66 -2.64
N THR A 837 17.43 -3.78 -3.06
CA THR A 837 16.30 -3.05 -2.49
C THR A 837 15.51 -4.00 -1.59
N LEU A 838 15.31 -3.63 -0.32
CA LEU A 838 14.56 -4.41 0.64
C LEU A 838 13.14 -3.84 0.81
N LEU A 839 12.12 -4.59 0.39
CA LEU A 839 10.72 -4.28 0.68
C LEU A 839 10.36 -4.75 2.10
N VAL A 840 10.06 -3.79 2.96
CA VAL A 840 9.78 -4.02 4.38
C VAL A 840 8.62 -3.14 4.87
N SER A 841 7.83 -3.66 5.80
CA SER A 841 6.75 -2.88 6.43
C SER A 841 7.30 -1.99 7.56
N PRO A 842 6.74 -0.78 7.79
CA PRO A 842 7.19 0.12 8.86
C PRO A 842 7.03 -0.43 10.29
N ASP A 843 5.90 -1.06 10.63
CA ASP A 843 5.67 -1.50 12.03
C ASP A 843 6.70 -2.54 12.51
N PRO A 844 7.08 -3.54 11.70
CA PRO A 844 8.12 -4.49 12.08
C PRO A 844 9.55 -3.89 12.12
N LEU A 845 9.82 -2.80 11.39
CA LEU A 845 11.09 -2.05 11.49
C LEU A 845 11.22 -1.33 12.84
N ASN A 846 10.12 -0.80 13.38
CA ASN A 846 10.11 -0.15 14.69
C ASN A 846 10.45 -1.13 15.84
N ASN A 847 10.29 -2.44 15.62
CA ASN A 847 10.63 -3.49 16.59
C ASN A 847 12.03 -4.09 16.36
N ALA A 848 12.78 -3.62 15.35
CA ALA A 848 14.14 -4.05 15.09
C ALA A 848 15.12 -3.34 16.04
N THR A 849 16.25 -3.97 16.34
CA THR A 849 17.32 -3.28 17.09
C THR A 849 17.98 -2.22 16.19
N PRO A 850 18.47 -1.10 16.76
CA PRO A 850 19.20 -0.09 15.98
C PRO A 850 20.32 -0.68 15.13
N ASP A 851 21.09 -1.62 15.69
CA ASP A 851 22.17 -2.32 14.99
C ASP A 851 21.66 -3.12 13.78
N THR A 852 20.51 -3.81 13.91
CA THR A 852 19.92 -4.56 12.80
C THR A 852 19.53 -3.64 11.64
N VAL A 853 18.95 -2.48 11.96
CA VAL A 853 18.59 -1.48 10.95
C VAL A 853 19.84 -0.92 10.27
N GLN A 854 20.88 -0.61 11.06
CA GLN A 854 22.15 -0.09 10.56
C GLN A 854 22.83 -1.08 9.61
N ASP A 855 22.91 -2.35 9.99
CA ASP A 855 23.52 -3.40 9.17
C ASP A 855 22.78 -3.59 7.85
N VAL A 856 21.45 -3.63 7.88
CA VAL A 856 20.66 -3.75 6.65
C VAL A 856 20.88 -2.54 5.75
N ARG A 857 20.90 -1.33 6.31
CA ARG A 857 21.14 -0.09 5.55
C ARG A 857 22.54 0.01 4.97
N GLN A 858 23.51 -0.70 5.53
CA GLN A 858 24.86 -0.76 4.97
C GLN A 858 24.87 -1.43 3.59
N TYR A 859 24.01 -2.43 3.37
CA TYR A 859 24.06 -3.28 2.17
C TYR A 859 22.81 -3.19 1.28
N ALA A 860 21.71 -2.60 1.77
CA ALA A 860 20.45 -2.50 1.04
C ALA A 860 19.75 -1.15 1.24
N LYS A 861 19.07 -0.70 0.18
CA LYS A 861 18.13 0.43 0.22
C LYS A 861 16.79 -0.03 0.78
N LEU A 862 16.16 0.75 1.66
CA LEU A 862 14.88 0.39 2.26
C LEU A 862 13.71 0.95 1.45
N ASN A 863 12.87 0.07 0.90
CA ASN A 863 11.58 0.43 0.33
C ASN A 863 10.48 0.12 1.34
N LEU A 864 9.87 1.18 1.90
CA LEU A 864 8.91 1.08 2.98
C LEU A 864 7.49 0.93 2.43
N ALA A 865 6.86 -0.22 2.69
CA ALA A 865 5.50 -0.50 2.24
C ALA A 865 4.47 0.46 2.90
N VAL A 866 3.64 1.13 2.09
CA VAL A 866 2.68 2.14 2.56
C VAL A 866 1.23 1.74 2.30
N GLY A 867 0.37 1.92 3.31
CA GLY A 867 -1.09 1.93 3.17
C GLY A 867 -1.76 0.55 3.03
N GLY A 868 -3.06 0.56 2.70
CA GLY A 868 -3.87 -0.64 2.50
C GLY A 868 -3.77 -1.22 1.07
N ARG A 869 -4.48 -2.32 0.82
CA ARG A 869 -4.43 -3.06 -0.45
C ARG A 869 -5.05 -2.24 -1.60
N ALA A 870 -4.29 -2.02 -2.69
CA ALA A 870 -4.83 -1.48 -3.93
C ALA A 870 -5.76 -2.47 -4.66
N GLY A 871 -6.67 -1.96 -5.48
CA GLY A 871 -7.55 -2.75 -6.34
C GLY A 871 -9.01 -2.34 -6.26
N THR A 872 -9.80 -2.85 -7.22
CA THR A 872 -11.26 -2.71 -7.24
C THR A 872 -11.89 -3.48 -6.10
N ARG A 873 -13.19 -3.27 -5.88
CA ARG A 873 -13.91 -3.95 -4.80
C ARG A 873 -13.79 -5.48 -4.91
N MET A 874 -14.02 -6.03 -6.10
CA MET A 874 -13.92 -7.47 -6.36
C MET A 874 -12.51 -8.02 -6.11
N GLU A 875 -11.47 -7.31 -6.56
CA GLU A 875 -10.07 -7.71 -6.32
C GLU A 875 -9.75 -7.77 -4.82
N ARG A 876 -10.23 -6.80 -4.06
CA ARG A 876 -9.99 -6.72 -2.62
C ARG A 876 -10.73 -7.82 -1.86
N GLU A 877 -11.96 -8.14 -2.26
CA GLU A 877 -12.73 -9.27 -1.70
C GLU A 877 -12.04 -10.60 -1.98
N VAL A 878 -11.55 -10.82 -3.21
CA VAL A 878 -10.75 -12.01 -3.54
C VAL A 878 -9.49 -12.09 -2.69
N LEU A 879 -8.76 -10.99 -2.52
CA LEU A 879 -7.57 -10.99 -1.68
C LEU A 879 -7.87 -11.21 -0.20
N ARG A 880 -9.04 -10.77 0.27
CA ARG A 880 -9.48 -11.03 1.63
C ARG A 880 -9.79 -12.52 1.81
N TYR A 881 -10.50 -13.13 0.87
CA TYR A 881 -10.73 -14.58 0.84
C TYR A 881 -9.41 -15.37 0.73
N PHE A 882 -8.49 -14.90 -0.12
CA PHE A 882 -7.14 -15.43 -0.26
C PHE A 882 -6.31 -15.37 1.03
N SER A 883 -6.59 -14.42 1.93
CA SER A 883 -5.90 -14.34 3.23
C SER A 883 -6.42 -15.37 4.25
N THR A 884 -7.43 -16.18 3.90
CA THR A 884 -8.04 -17.17 4.79
C THR A 884 -7.50 -18.56 4.54
N ARG A 885 -7.53 -19.42 5.58
CA ARG A 885 -7.18 -20.86 5.46
C ARG A 885 -8.14 -21.64 4.55
N ASN A 886 -9.30 -21.07 4.22
CA ASN A 886 -10.34 -21.71 3.43
C ASN A 886 -10.21 -21.39 1.93
N TYR A 887 -9.19 -20.61 1.53
CA TYR A 887 -8.99 -20.28 0.13
C TYR A 887 -8.86 -21.54 -0.73
N ARG A 888 -9.60 -21.53 -1.85
CA ARG A 888 -9.52 -22.50 -2.93
C ARG A 888 -9.11 -21.77 -4.20
N ARG A 889 -8.15 -22.34 -4.91
CA ARG A 889 -7.67 -21.79 -6.18
C ARG A 889 -8.78 -21.92 -7.23
N HIS A 890 -8.95 -20.88 -8.04
CA HIS A 890 -9.92 -20.84 -9.12
C HIS A 890 -9.41 -19.85 -10.18
N PRO A 891 -9.48 -20.16 -11.50
CA PRO A 891 -8.91 -19.30 -12.54
C PRO A 891 -9.34 -17.82 -12.46
N LEU A 892 -10.61 -17.57 -12.10
CA LEU A 892 -11.11 -16.20 -11.88
C LEU A 892 -10.40 -15.49 -10.71
N PHE A 893 -10.14 -16.18 -9.61
CA PHE A 893 -9.40 -15.60 -8.49
C PHE A 893 -7.94 -15.37 -8.87
N ASP A 894 -7.32 -16.30 -9.60
CA ASP A 894 -5.93 -16.17 -10.03
C ASP A 894 -5.76 -14.89 -10.88
N SER A 895 -6.69 -14.64 -11.80
CA SER A 895 -6.73 -13.42 -12.61
C SER A 895 -6.92 -12.15 -11.77
N LEU A 896 -7.84 -12.16 -10.81
CA LEU A 896 -8.11 -11.02 -9.93
C LEU A 896 -6.96 -10.75 -8.94
N ILE A 897 -6.33 -11.81 -8.42
CA ILE A 897 -5.12 -11.71 -7.59
C ILE A 897 -4.00 -11.12 -8.44
N ALA A 898 -3.69 -11.68 -9.62
CA ALA A 898 -2.67 -11.16 -10.52
C ALA A 898 -2.90 -9.68 -10.87
N SER A 899 -4.13 -9.33 -11.22
CA SER A 899 -4.52 -7.95 -11.54
C SER A 899 -4.28 -7.01 -10.35
N SER A 900 -4.72 -7.38 -9.15
CA SER A 900 -4.47 -6.59 -7.95
C SER A 900 -2.98 -6.51 -7.58
N ARG A 901 -2.24 -7.63 -7.67
CA ARG A 901 -0.82 -7.70 -7.32
C ARG A 901 0.02 -6.88 -8.29
N ARG A 902 -0.30 -6.85 -9.58
CA ARG A 902 0.32 -5.94 -10.56
C ARG A 902 0.01 -4.48 -10.25
N GLY A 903 -1.23 -4.16 -9.90
CA GLY A 903 -1.62 -2.81 -9.47
C GLY A 903 -0.86 -2.37 -8.21
N GLU A 904 -0.72 -3.26 -7.23
CA GLU A 904 0.03 -3.01 -6.00
C GLU A 904 1.53 -2.88 -6.25
N ALA A 905 2.13 -3.74 -7.06
CA ALA A 905 3.54 -3.63 -7.46
C ALA A 905 3.80 -2.30 -8.17
N ARG A 906 2.92 -1.88 -9.08
CA ARG A 906 3.00 -0.56 -9.72
C ARG A 906 2.85 0.58 -8.72
N ARG A 907 2.00 0.44 -7.70
CA ARG A 907 1.83 1.47 -6.67
C ARG A 907 3.09 1.66 -5.82
N GLN A 908 3.80 0.57 -5.51
CA GLN A 908 5.03 0.58 -4.70
C GLN A 908 6.26 0.96 -5.51
N PHE A 909 6.38 0.44 -6.74
CA PHE A 909 7.61 0.48 -7.55
C PHE A 909 7.44 1.18 -8.90
N SER A 910 6.27 1.75 -9.20
CA SER A 910 6.00 2.38 -10.51
C SER A 910 6.22 1.40 -11.66
N ASP A 911 7.01 1.79 -12.68
CA ASP A 911 7.35 0.97 -13.84
C ASP A 911 8.69 0.23 -13.70
N VAL A 912 9.29 0.20 -12.49
CA VAL A 912 10.59 -0.45 -12.24
C VAL A 912 10.52 -1.95 -12.53
N GLU A 913 11.51 -2.43 -13.28
CA GLU A 913 11.75 -3.83 -13.56
C GLU A 913 13.04 -4.26 -12.84
N PHE A 914 12.91 -5.22 -11.91
CA PHE A 914 14.04 -5.67 -11.10
C PHE A 914 14.83 -6.76 -11.83
N GLY A 915 16.15 -6.84 -11.62
CA GLY A 915 16.94 -7.95 -12.17
C GLY A 915 16.47 -9.30 -11.65
N ALA A 916 16.17 -9.38 -10.35
CA ALA A 916 15.53 -10.53 -9.72
C ALA A 916 14.64 -10.06 -8.56
N ALA A 917 13.66 -10.89 -8.16
CA ALA A 917 12.81 -10.58 -7.01
C ALA A 917 12.56 -11.84 -6.16
N VAL A 918 12.77 -11.74 -4.85
CA VAL A 918 12.67 -12.90 -3.95
C VAL A 918 11.82 -12.55 -2.73
N ASP A 919 10.79 -13.36 -2.47
CA ASP A 919 10.16 -13.40 -1.14
C ASP A 919 11.07 -14.22 -0.22
N PHE A 920 11.87 -13.52 0.59
CA PHE A 920 12.89 -14.14 1.42
C PHE A 920 12.30 -14.75 2.70
N ASP A 921 11.12 -14.31 3.15
CA ASP A 921 10.48 -14.85 4.35
C ASP A 921 9.68 -16.12 4.06
N GLY A 922 8.83 -16.10 3.02
CA GLY A 922 7.97 -17.23 2.63
C GLY A 922 6.77 -17.51 3.55
N TYR A 923 6.47 -16.64 4.52
CA TYR A 923 5.36 -16.81 5.49
C TYR A 923 4.18 -15.83 5.31
N ASP A 924 4.19 -14.99 4.27
CA ASP A 924 3.08 -14.06 3.97
C ASP A 924 2.53 -14.34 2.57
N SER A 925 1.32 -14.92 2.51
CA SER A 925 0.66 -15.26 1.25
C SER A 925 0.48 -14.06 0.31
N LEU A 926 0.22 -12.86 0.83
CA LEU A 926 -0.01 -11.67 0.02
C LEU A 926 1.28 -11.10 -0.55
N ARG A 927 2.39 -11.22 0.20
CA ARG A 927 3.73 -10.90 -0.28
C ARG A 927 4.19 -11.92 -1.30
N ALA A 928 4.01 -13.21 -1.04
CA ALA A 928 4.30 -14.26 -2.02
C ALA A 928 3.56 -13.98 -3.34
N ALA A 929 2.25 -13.68 -3.28
CA ALA A 929 1.49 -13.29 -4.47
C ALA A 929 1.98 -11.98 -5.11
N LEU A 930 2.42 -10.99 -4.32
CA LEU A 930 3.00 -9.75 -4.84
C LEU A 930 4.27 -10.04 -5.65
N ILE A 931 5.19 -10.84 -5.13
CA ILE A 931 6.45 -11.19 -5.81
C ILE A 931 6.17 -12.10 -7.02
N GLY A 932 5.43 -13.19 -6.84
CA GLY A 932 5.19 -14.19 -7.88
C GLY A 932 4.27 -13.71 -9.01
N MET A 933 3.30 -12.82 -8.74
CA MET A 933 2.27 -12.44 -9.72
C MET A 933 2.24 -10.94 -10.06
N GLY A 934 2.93 -10.10 -9.28
CA GLY A 934 2.86 -8.63 -9.41
C GLY A 934 4.15 -7.99 -9.89
N VAL A 935 5.26 -8.28 -9.21
CA VAL A 935 6.57 -7.65 -9.48
C VAL A 935 7.10 -8.05 -10.85
N ARG A 936 7.56 -7.04 -11.60
CA ARG A 936 8.26 -7.23 -12.86
C ARG A 936 9.72 -7.59 -12.59
N SER A 937 10.19 -8.63 -13.26
CA SER A 937 11.59 -9.05 -13.16
C SER A 937 12.15 -9.44 -14.51
N ALA A 938 13.39 -9.01 -14.80
CA ALA A 938 14.13 -9.36 -16.01
C ALA A 938 14.68 -10.79 -15.98
N ARG A 939 14.93 -11.35 -14.79
CA ARG A 939 15.36 -12.75 -14.60
C ARG A 939 14.31 -13.54 -13.84
N LYS A 940 14.64 -13.99 -12.62
CA LYS A 940 13.86 -14.97 -11.88
C LYS A 940 13.20 -14.35 -10.66
N ARG A 941 12.01 -14.84 -10.39
CA ARG A 941 11.24 -14.63 -9.16
C ARG A 941 11.33 -15.86 -8.30
N GLY A 942 11.71 -15.68 -7.04
CA GLY A 942 11.94 -16.77 -6.09
C GLY A 942 11.15 -16.62 -4.80
N ILE A 943 11.05 -17.73 -4.09
CA ILE A 943 10.61 -17.76 -2.69
C ILE A 943 11.56 -18.65 -1.89
N ILE A 944 11.95 -18.20 -0.70
CA ILE A 944 12.80 -18.98 0.22
C ILE A 944 11.94 -19.61 1.31
N LEU A 945 12.08 -20.92 1.49
CA LEU A 945 11.40 -21.74 2.47
C LEU A 945 12.38 -22.13 3.58
N HIS A 946 12.24 -21.47 4.73
CA HIS A 946 13.12 -21.62 5.89
C HIS A 946 12.83 -22.86 6.76
N SER A 947 11.88 -23.69 6.38
CA SER A 947 11.42 -24.84 7.17
C SER A 947 10.69 -25.87 6.30
N GLU A 948 10.34 -27.01 6.91
CA GLU A 948 9.36 -27.95 6.35
C GLU A 948 7.97 -27.30 6.35
N ILE A 949 7.68 -26.51 5.31
CA ILE A 949 6.60 -25.52 5.32
C ILE A 949 5.21 -26.15 5.46
N TRP A 950 5.03 -27.40 5.00
CA TRP A 950 3.77 -28.12 5.19
C TRP A 950 3.52 -28.45 6.66
N LYS A 951 4.56 -28.79 7.43
CA LYS A 951 4.45 -28.99 8.89
C LYS A 951 4.08 -27.68 9.59
N GLU A 952 4.67 -26.56 9.17
CA GLU A 952 4.30 -25.23 9.69
C GLU A 952 2.84 -24.86 9.36
N ILE A 953 2.34 -25.19 8.16
CA ILE A 953 0.93 -24.95 7.78
C ILE A 953 -0.03 -25.71 8.69
N ILE A 954 0.22 -26.99 8.95
CA ILE A 954 -0.70 -27.81 9.75
C ILE A 954 -0.63 -27.50 11.25
N THR A 955 0.50 -27.00 11.75
CA THR A 955 0.71 -26.77 13.19
C THR A 955 0.51 -25.33 13.63
N ARG A 956 0.99 -24.35 12.85
CA ARG A 956 1.17 -22.95 13.31
C ARG A 956 0.58 -21.90 12.39
N PHE A 957 0.76 -22.04 11.08
CA PHE A 957 0.45 -20.98 10.11
C PHE A 957 -0.45 -21.46 8.97
N PRO A 958 -1.70 -21.90 9.24
CA PRO A 958 -2.59 -22.47 8.22
C PRO A 958 -2.95 -21.51 7.09
N ARG A 959 -2.78 -20.19 7.28
CA ARG A 959 -3.06 -19.17 6.26
C ARG A 959 -1.99 -19.10 5.17
N VAL A 960 -0.76 -19.56 5.43
CA VAL A 960 0.36 -19.57 4.45
C VAL A 960 0.04 -20.45 3.24
N GLN A 961 -0.80 -21.47 3.44
CA GLN A 961 -1.24 -22.38 2.39
C GLN A 961 -1.79 -21.65 1.16
N SER A 962 -2.46 -20.50 1.32
CA SER A 962 -3.03 -19.80 0.18
C SER A 962 -1.97 -19.26 -0.77
N GLY A 963 -0.87 -18.69 -0.25
CA GLY A 963 0.27 -18.26 -1.05
C GLY A 963 0.93 -19.42 -1.77
N LEU A 964 1.14 -20.54 -1.06
CA LEU A 964 1.83 -21.69 -1.62
C LEU A 964 1.04 -22.43 -2.72
N ARG A 965 -0.28 -22.21 -2.82
CA ARG A 965 -1.09 -22.72 -3.95
C ARG A 965 -0.74 -22.09 -5.30
N HIS A 966 0.01 -20.99 -5.27
CA HIS A 966 0.49 -20.24 -6.44
C HIS A 966 2.01 -20.32 -6.59
N LEU A 967 2.65 -21.38 -6.07
CA LEU A 967 4.09 -21.57 -6.24
C LEU A 967 4.52 -21.69 -7.71
N ASP A 968 3.60 -22.09 -8.59
CA ASP A 968 3.78 -22.08 -10.05
C ASP A 968 3.90 -20.68 -10.66
N SER A 969 3.63 -19.61 -9.90
CA SER A 969 3.92 -18.23 -10.31
C SER A 969 5.39 -17.82 -10.13
N PHE A 970 6.19 -18.63 -9.42
CA PHE A 970 7.62 -18.42 -9.22
C PHE A 970 8.46 -19.26 -10.18
N ASP A 971 9.68 -18.80 -10.42
CA ASP A 971 10.67 -19.50 -11.25
C ASP A 971 11.46 -20.54 -10.41
N PHE A 972 11.50 -20.38 -9.09
CA PHE A 972 12.03 -21.37 -8.15
C PHE A 972 11.46 -21.24 -6.73
N ALA A 973 11.48 -22.36 -5.99
CA ALA A 973 11.26 -22.42 -4.55
C ALA A 973 12.52 -22.96 -3.86
N GLY A 974 13.28 -22.07 -3.22
CA GLY A 974 14.54 -22.40 -2.55
C GLY A 974 14.28 -22.90 -1.14
N SER A 975 14.76 -24.08 -0.77
CA SER A 975 14.76 -24.57 0.60
C SER A 975 16.15 -24.49 1.20
N VAL A 976 16.24 -24.12 2.48
CA VAL A 976 17.50 -23.77 3.16
C VAL A 976 18.45 -24.93 3.46
N SER A 977 18.07 -26.16 3.10
CA SER A 977 18.89 -27.36 3.20
C SER A 977 18.36 -28.47 2.27
N ASP A 978 19.19 -29.45 1.93
CA ASP A 978 18.78 -30.56 1.06
C ASP A 978 17.67 -31.41 1.68
N GLY A 979 17.77 -31.67 2.98
CA GLY A 979 16.75 -32.43 3.72
C GLY A 979 15.39 -31.71 3.73
N VAL A 980 15.39 -30.39 3.92
CA VAL A 980 14.16 -29.57 3.87
C VAL A 980 13.63 -29.48 2.44
N ARG A 981 14.51 -29.34 1.44
CA ARG A 981 14.10 -29.35 0.01
C ARG A 981 13.34 -30.62 -0.30
N GLN A 982 13.88 -31.79 0.05
CA GLN A 982 13.22 -33.07 -0.21
C GLN A 982 11.86 -33.16 0.49
N ALA A 983 11.80 -32.82 1.79
CA ALA A 983 10.55 -32.84 2.55
C ALA A 983 9.49 -31.88 1.97
N ASN A 984 9.90 -30.67 1.58
CA ASN A 984 9.02 -29.70 0.93
C ASN A 984 8.58 -30.18 -0.47
N GLN A 985 9.49 -30.73 -1.26
CA GLN A 985 9.17 -31.27 -2.58
C GLN A 985 8.12 -32.38 -2.49
N GLU A 986 8.31 -33.36 -1.61
CA GLU A 986 7.39 -34.48 -1.42
C GLU A 986 6.03 -34.00 -0.88
N SER A 987 6.04 -33.18 0.18
CA SER A 987 4.81 -32.73 0.83
C SER A 987 4.02 -31.74 -0.04
N LEU A 988 4.67 -30.78 -0.73
CA LEU A 988 3.96 -29.82 -1.57
C LEU A 988 3.51 -30.44 -2.90
N ALA A 989 4.25 -31.40 -3.47
CA ALA A 989 3.76 -32.19 -4.60
C ALA A 989 2.49 -32.97 -4.22
N THR A 990 2.53 -33.68 -3.08
CA THR A 990 1.40 -34.51 -2.62
C THR A 990 0.17 -33.68 -2.27
N ASN A 991 0.34 -32.55 -1.58
CA ASN A 991 -0.78 -31.81 -1.01
C ASN A 991 -1.28 -30.66 -1.89
N LEU A 992 -0.42 -30.09 -2.74
CA LEU A 992 -0.73 -28.91 -3.56
C LEU A 992 -0.44 -29.10 -5.06
N GLY A 993 0.14 -30.23 -5.49
CA GLY A 993 0.46 -30.50 -6.90
C GLY A 993 1.65 -29.70 -7.43
N VAL A 994 2.54 -29.21 -6.55
CA VAL A 994 3.70 -28.39 -6.94
C VAL A 994 4.74 -29.26 -7.66
N PRO A 995 5.25 -28.86 -8.85
CA PRO A 995 6.23 -29.65 -9.59
C PRO A 995 7.58 -29.76 -8.87
N ALA A 996 8.16 -30.95 -8.86
CA ALA A 996 9.47 -31.20 -8.26
C ALA A 996 10.58 -30.30 -8.85
N ALA A 997 10.52 -29.99 -10.14
CA ALA A 997 11.52 -29.17 -10.83
C ALA A 997 11.59 -27.71 -10.34
N LEU A 998 10.57 -27.24 -9.60
CA LEU A 998 10.56 -25.91 -9.00
C LEU A 998 11.49 -25.83 -7.78
N HIS A 999 11.69 -26.94 -7.08
CA HIS A 999 12.40 -26.99 -5.81
C HIS A 999 13.92 -26.96 -6.02
N ARG A 1000 14.60 -26.12 -5.25
CA ARG A 1000 16.07 -26.00 -5.23
C ARG A 1000 16.57 -25.92 -3.81
N THR A 1001 17.84 -26.28 -3.60
CA THR A 1001 18.52 -25.98 -2.33
C THR A 1001 19.16 -24.60 -2.45
N VAL A 1002 18.90 -23.74 -1.48
CA VAL A 1002 19.47 -22.39 -1.35
C VAL A 1002 19.81 -22.20 0.12
N GLU A 1003 21.01 -22.62 0.50
CA GLU A 1003 21.47 -22.56 1.90
C GLU A 1003 21.65 -21.10 2.35
N ASN A 1004 21.34 -20.81 3.61
CA ASN A 1004 21.68 -19.51 4.18
C ASN A 1004 23.19 -19.44 4.42
N THR A 1005 23.75 -18.26 4.18
CA THR A 1005 25.14 -17.92 4.47
C THR A 1005 25.37 -17.70 5.97
N ILE A 1006 26.65 -17.68 6.39
CA ILE A 1006 27.07 -17.24 7.72
C ILE A 1006 28.11 -16.10 7.65
N ASN A 1007 28.07 -15.19 8.63
CA ASN A 1007 29.03 -14.09 8.74
C ASN A 1007 30.29 -14.54 9.50
N VAL A 1008 31.20 -15.19 8.79
CA VAL A 1008 32.42 -15.78 9.38
C VAL A 1008 33.28 -14.76 10.13
N PRO A 1009 33.58 -13.57 9.57
CA PRO A 1009 34.37 -12.57 10.30
C PRO A 1009 33.71 -12.09 11.60
N GLU A 1010 32.40 -11.83 11.59
CA GLU A 1010 31.64 -11.40 12.78
C GLU A 1010 31.65 -12.49 13.86
N ILE A 1011 31.35 -13.75 13.50
CA ILE A 1011 31.32 -14.87 14.45
C ILE A 1011 32.69 -15.04 15.11
N LEU A 1012 33.77 -15.06 14.31
CA LEU A 1012 35.13 -15.23 14.83
C LEU A 1012 35.52 -14.07 15.74
N ALA A 1013 35.31 -12.82 15.31
CA ALA A 1013 35.64 -11.64 16.10
C ALA A 1013 34.89 -11.63 17.44
N MET A 1014 33.58 -11.86 17.42
CA MET A 1014 32.75 -11.88 18.62
C MET A 1014 33.01 -13.09 19.51
N SER A 1015 33.52 -14.21 18.97
CA SER A 1015 33.91 -15.37 19.79
C SER A 1015 35.05 -15.06 20.76
N HIS A 1016 35.85 -14.04 20.48
CA HIS A 1016 36.96 -13.58 21.32
C HIS A 1016 36.57 -12.52 22.35
N ALA A 1017 35.31 -12.06 22.37
CA ALA A 1017 34.85 -11.12 23.38
C ALA A 1017 34.91 -11.73 24.79
N GLU A 1018 35.21 -10.91 25.79
CA GLU A 1018 35.24 -11.37 27.18
C GLU A 1018 33.84 -11.81 27.65
N LEU A 1019 33.80 -12.95 28.34
CA LEU A 1019 32.63 -13.38 29.08
C LEU A 1019 32.47 -12.55 30.35
N ASP A 1020 31.21 -12.28 30.73
CA ASP A 1020 30.87 -11.71 32.03
C ASP A 1020 31.46 -12.56 33.16
N GLU A 1021 31.80 -11.93 34.29
CA GLU A 1021 32.49 -12.60 35.40
C GLU A 1021 31.73 -13.84 35.90
N SER A 1022 30.40 -13.78 35.98
CA SER A 1022 29.58 -14.93 36.39
C SER A 1022 29.61 -16.09 35.37
N ASP A 1023 29.77 -15.80 34.08
CA ASP A 1023 29.85 -16.82 33.03
C ASP A 1023 31.25 -17.42 33.00
N ARG A 1024 32.29 -16.59 33.14
CA ARG A 1024 33.68 -17.02 33.28
C ARG A 1024 33.89 -17.98 34.45
N GLN A 1025 33.35 -17.64 35.63
CA GLN A 1025 33.42 -18.52 36.81
C GLN A 1025 32.69 -19.84 36.59
N TRP A 1026 31.56 -19.82 35.88
CA TRP A 1026 30.81 -21.03 35.54
C TRP A 1026 31.60 -21.96 34.64
N TYR A 1027 32.17 -21.46 33.54
CA TYR A 1027 32.99 -22.27 32.63
C TYR A 1027 34.33 -22.71 33.24
N ALA A 1028 34.83 -22.02 34.26
CA ALA A 1028 36.00 -22.46 35.03
C ALA A 1028 35.70 -23.61 36.01
N GLY A 1029 34.42 -23.93 36.25
CA GLY A 1029 33.99 -25.03 37.11
C GLY A 1029 34.34 -26.42 36.54
N PRO A 1030 34.37 -27.46 37.40
CA PRO A 1030 34.76 -28.81 36.99
C PRO A 1030 33.72 -29.49 36.09
N GLY A 1031 34.19 -30.29 35.14
CA GLY A 1031 33.36 -31.04 34.19
C GLY A 1031 33.41 -30.48 32.77
N VAL A 1032 32.59 -31.06 31.88
CA VAL A 1032 32.43 -30.59 30.50
C VAL A 1032 31.17 -29.72 30.41
N HIS A 1033 31.33 -28.50 29.91
CA HIS A 1033 30.24 -27.55 29.78
C HIS A 1033 29.54 -27.70 28.43
N VAL A 1034 28.26 -28.05 28.45
CA VAL A 1034 27.40 -28.20 27.28
C VAL A 1034 26.54 -26.95 27.14
N VAL A 1035 26.49 -26.37 25.94
CA VAL A 1035 25.66 -25.20 25.67
C VAL A 1035 24.52 -25.57 24.73
N LEU A 1036 23.39 -24.90 24.93
CA LEU A 1036 22.22 -24.92 24.08
C LEU A 1036 21.89 -23.48 23.70
N VAL A 1037 21.78 -23.18 22.40
CA VAL A 1037 21.45 -21.82 21.94
C VAL A 1037 20.16 -21.87 21.13
N GLY A 1038 19.16 -21.13 21.58
CA GLY A 1038 17.87 -21.08 20.90
C GLY A 1038 16.70 -20.66 21.80
N ARG A 1039 15.56 -20.43 21.15
CA ARG A 1039 14.31 -20.09 21.85
C ARG A 1039 13.83 -21.28 22.68
N LEU A 1040 13.40 -21.04 23.92
CA LEU A 1040 12.79 -22.07 24.77
C LEU A 1040 11.36 -22.39 24.32
N SER A 1041 11.23 -23.22 23.29
CA SER A 1041 9.97 -23.59 22.63
C SER A 1041 9.86 -25.10 22.37
N PRO A 1042 8.63 -25.63 22.13
CA PRO A 1042 8.39 -27.08 22.02
C PRO A 1042 9.25 -27.78 20.98
N GLU A 1043 9.47 -27.15 19.83
CA GLU A 1043 10.25 -27.70 18.72
C GLU A 1043 11.73 -27.94 19.05
N LYS A 1044 12.27 -27.27 20.07
CA LYS A 1044 13.67 -27.42 20.51
C LYS A 1044 13.89 -28.55 21.52
N ASN A 1045 12.83 -29.25 21.94
CA ASN A 1045 12.92 -30.50 22.72
C ASN A 1045 13.70 -30.47 24.05
N HIS A 1046 13.79 -29.30 24.69
CA HIS A 1046 14.59 -29.12 25.91
C HIS A 1046 14.17 -30.07 27.06
N GLU A 1047 12.88 -30.37 27.18
CA GLU A 1047 12.34 -31.22 28.25
C GLU A 1047 12.89 -32.65 28.18
N SER A 1048 12.95 -33.25 26.99
CA SER A 1048 13.46 -34.61 26.81
C SER A 1048 14.96 -34.70 27.10
N LEU A 1049 15.74 -33.67 26.73
CA LEU A 1049 17.17 -33.64 27.06
C LEU A 1049 17.41 -33.56 28.57
N LEU A 1050 16.62 -32.76 29.30
CA LEU A 1050 16.75 -32.66 30.76
C LEU A 1050 16.43 -33.99 31.46
N ARG A 1051 15.42 -34.72 30.97
CA ARG A 1051 15.09 -36.07 31.47
C ARG A 1051 16.21 -37.06 31.16
N ALA A 1052 16.74 -37.05 29.93
CA ALA A 1052 17.88 -37.88 29.55
C ALA A 1052 19.12 -37.61 30.43
N LEU A 1053 19.38 -36.34 30.76
CA LEU A 1053 20.46 -35.96 31.69
C LEU A 1053 20.21 -36.52 33.09
N ALA A 1054 19.00 -36.35 33.65
CA ALA A 1054 18.66 -36.87 34.97
C ALA A 1054 18.85 -38.39 35.05
N ASP A 1055 18.45 -39.12 34.01
CA ASP A 1055 18.52 -40.60 33.97
C ASP A 1055 19.93 -41.17 33.74
N SER A 1056 20.87 -40.34 33.26
CA SER A 1056 22.22 -40.76 32.89
C SER A 1056 23.33 -40.17 33.75
N ARG A 1057 23.08 -39.06 34.49
CA ARG A 1057 24.12 -38.26 35.18
C ARG A 1057 25.10 -39.06 36.05
N ASP A 1058 24.61 -40.10 36.74
CA ASP A 1058 25.42 -40.89 37.68
C ASP A 1058 26.36 -41.90 37.00
N ARG A 1059 26.15 -42.18 35.70
CA ARG A 1059 26.96 -43.12 34.91
C ARG A 1059 27.84 -42.46 33.84
N LEU A 1060 27.77 -41.13 33.68
CA LEU A 1060 28.62 -40.39 32.75
C LEU A 1060 30.08 -40.44 33.20
N SER A 1061 31.02 -40.61 32.26
CA SER A 1061 32.46 -40.68 32.55
C SER A 1061 33.04 -39.37 33.11
N GLN A 1062 32.37 -38.25 32.88
CA GLN A 1062 32.68 -36.94 33.43
C GLN A 1062 31.39 -36.20 33.78
N ARG A 1063 31.46 -35.30 34.78
CA ARG A 1063 30.35 -34.41 35.12
C ARG A 1063 30.05 -33.49 33.93
N LEU A 1064 28.79 -33.40 33.55
CA LEU A 1064 28.30 -32.44 32.55
C LEU A 1064 27.54 -31.31 33.22
N THR A 1065 27.67 -30.10 32.66
CA THR A 1065 26.78 -28.97 32.98
C THR A 1065 26.07 -28.53 31.70
N LEU A 1066 24.83 -28.04 31.80
CA LEU A 1066 24.05 -27.55 30.67
C LEU A 1066 23.76 -26.06 30.84
N THR A 1067 24.09 -25.27 29.82
CA THR A 1067 23.83 -23.82 29.79
C THR A 1067 22.88 -23.47 28.65
N PHE A 1068 21.70 -22.96 28.98
CA PHE A 1068 20.69 -22.54 27.99
C PHE A 1068 20.83 -21.03 27.72
N LEU A 1069 21.21 -20.70 26.50
CA LEU A 1069 21.31 -19.35 25.95
C LEU A 1069 20.07 -19.05 25.11
N GLY A 1070 19.14 -18.31 25.69
CA GLY A 1070 17.89 -17.96 25.07
C GLY A 1070 16.74 -17.90 26.08
N ASP A 1071 15.59 -17.46 25.57
CA ASP A 1071 14.36 -17.33 26.33
C ASP A 1071 13.18 -17.81 25.48
N GLY A 1072 12.01 -17.97 26.07
CA GLY A 1072 10.83 -18.40 25.33
C GLY A 1072 9.66 -18.83 26.20
N PRO A 1073 8.53 -19.19 25.57
CA PRO A 1073 7.30 -19.53 26.26
C PRO A 1073 7.43 -20.70 27.25
N LEU A 1074 8.44 -21.57 27.10
CA LEU A 1074 8.68 -22.70 28.00
C LEU A 1074 9.60 -22.38 29.19
N ARG A 1075 10.07 -21.14 29.35
CA ARG A 1075 11.04 -20.77 30.39
C ARG A 1075 10.65 -21.25 31.79
N LEU A 1076 9.46 -20.87 32.25
CA LEU A 1076 8.95 -21.25 33.58
C LEU A 1076 8.78 -22.77 33.73
N LYS A 1077 8.31 -23.44 32.67
CA LYS A 1077 8.12 -24.90 32.68
C LYS A 1077 9.46 -25.63 32.77
N ILE A 1078 10.49 -25.12 32.10
CA ILE A 1078 11.85 -25.66 32.16
C ILE A 1078 12.46 -25.43 33.55
N GLU A 1079 12.27 -24.25 34.15
CA GLU A 1079 12.71 -23.97 35.53
C GLU A 1079 12.09 -24.93 36.54
N GLN A 1080 10.78 -25.19 36.42
CA GLN A 1080 10.08 -26.17 37.25
C GLN A 1080 10.64 -27.58 37.05
N LEU A 1081 10.83 -28.00 35.79
CA LEU A 1081 11.37 -29.32 35.49
C LEU A 1081 12.80 -29.51 36.03
N VAL A 1082 13.64 -28.49 35.94
CA VAL A 1082 15.00 -28.51 36.53
C VAL A 1082 14.92 -28.67 38.04
N ALA A 1083 13.94 -28.06 38.71
CA ALA A 1083 13.74 -28.22 40.13
C ALA A 1083 13.20 -29.61 40.51
N GLU A 1084 12.24 -30.12 39.75
CA GLU A 1084 11.65 -31.46 39.92
C GLU A 1084 12.68 -32.58 39.73
N LEU A 1085 13.63 -32.42 38.81
CA LEU A 1085 14.68 -33.39 38.52
C LEU A 1085 15.95 -33.21 39.39
N GLU A 1086 15.94 -32.24 40.29
CA GLU A 1086 17.08 -31.89 41.15
C GLU A 1086 18.37 -31.61 40.34
N LEU A 1087 18.27 -30.77 39.30
CA LEU A 1087 19.37 -30.45 38.38
C LEU A 1087 19.93 -29.02 38.56
N GLN A 1088 19.57 -28.31 39.63
CA GLN A 1088 19.87 -26.88 39.82
C GLN A 1088 21.38 -26.57 39.91
N ASP A 1089 22.20 -27.56 40.29
CA ASP A 1089 23.66 -27.42 40.43
C ASP A 1089 24.44 -27.69 39.14
N ILE A 1090 23.78 -28.22 38.10
CA ILE A 1090 24.37 -28.53 36.79
C ILE A 1090 23.65 -27.91 35.61
N VAL A 1091 22.44 -27.37 35.78
CA VAL A 1091 21.69 -26.67 34.73
C VAL A 1091 21.61 -25.18 35.01
N ARG A 1092 22.09 -24.37 34.07
CA ARG A 1092 22.03 -22.91 34.10
C ARG A 1092 21.17 -22.37 32.98
N LEU A 1093 20.12 -21.65 33.33
CA LEU A 1093 19.24 -20.98 32.37
C LEU A 1093 19.63 -19.49 32.27
N ARG A 1094 20.60 -19.17 31.41
CA ARG A 1094 21.25 -17.84 31.33
C ARG A 1094 20.33 -16.73 30.79
N GLY A 1095 19.33 -17.10 29.99
CA GLY A 1095 18.45 -16.15 29.31
C GLY A 1095 19.03 -15.68 27.98
N LEU A 1096 18.44 -14.63 27.41
CA LEU A 1096 18.91 -14.04 26.15
C LEU A 1096 20.28 -13.36 26.34
N VAL A 1097 21.26 -13.77 25.53
CA VAL A 1097 22.60 -13.13 25.46
C VAL A 1097 22.78 -12.45 24.11
N ALA A 1098 23.38 -11.27 24.10
CA ALA A 1098 23.64 -10.53 22.86
C ALA A 1098 24.69 -11.23 21.98
N ASN A 1099 25.73 -11.78 22.61
CA ASN A 1099 26.81 -12.50 21.95
C ASN A 1099 26.87 -13.97 22.44
N PRO A 1100 26.34 -14.95 21.68
CA PRO A 1100 26.45 -16.36 22.03
C PRO A 1100 27.80 -16.99 21.68
N TYR A 1101 28.64 -16.35 20.85
CA TYR A 1101 29.84 -16.97 20.28
C TYR A 1101 30.97 -17.17 21.28
N SER A 1102 31.13 -16.26 22.25
CA SER A 1102 32.09 -16.42 23.34
C SER A 1102 31.72 -17.60 24.26
N HIS A 1103 30.43 -17.83 24.46
CA HIS A 1103 29.93 -19.00 25.19
C HIS A 1103 30.13 -20.30 24.41
N LEU A 1104 29.88 -20.29 23.09
CA LEU A 1104 30.18 -21.44 22.23
C LEU A 1104 31.66 -21.80 22.30
N ARG A 1105 32.55 -20.81 22.17
CA ARG A 1105 34.00 -20.99 22.26
C ARG A 1105 34.46 -21.54 23.62
N ALA A 1106 33.81 -21.13 24.72
CA ALA A 1106 34.15 -21.58 26.07
C ALA A 1106 33.56 -22.96 26.44
N ALA A 1107 32.52 -23.41 25.73
CA ALA A 1107 31.87 -24.69 25.95
C ALA A 1107 32.69 -25.87 25.40
N GLY A 1108 32.52 -27.04 26.01
CA GLY A 1108 33.07 -28.30 25.51
C GLY A 1108 32.26 -28.91 24.37
N ALA A 1109 30.95 -28.61 24.29
CA ALA A 1109 30.10 -29.02 23.18
C ALA A 1109 28.83 -28.15 23.07
N LEU A 1110 28.28 -28.03 21.86
CA LEU A 1110 26.90 -27.64 21.59
C LEU A 1110 26.04 -28.91 21.53
N PHE A 1111 24.88 -28.92 22.21
CA PHE A 1111 23.85 -29.94 22.02
C PHE A 1111 22.59 -29.30 21.42
N LEU A 1112 22.18 -29.75 20.23
CA LEU A 1112 20.91 -29.38 19.59
C LEU A 1112 19.91 -30.55 19.56
N PRO A 1113 19.03 -30.72 20.58
CA PRO A 1113 18.13 -31.87 20.68
C PRO A 1113 16.82 -31.72 19.86
N SER A 1114 16.72 -30.73 18.97
CA SER A 1114 15.51 -30.29 18.28
C SER A 1114 14.72 -31.42 17.60
N LEU A 1115 13.39 -31.27 17.59
CA LEU A 1115 12.45 -32.15 16.88
C LEU A 1115 12.40 -31.86 15.37
N HIS A 1116 12.60 -30.61 14.98
CA HIS A 1116 12.68 -30.17 13.59
C HIS A 1116 13.45 -28.84 13.48
N GLU A 1117 14.17 -28.66 12.37
CA GLU A 1117 14.95 -27.46 12.03
C GLU A 1117 14.92 -27.28 10.52
N GLY A 1118 14.97 -26.03 10.06
CA GLY A 1118 15.19 -25.72 8.65
C GLY A 1118 16.66 -25.92 8.27
N GLN A 1119 17.46 -24.92 8.64
CA GLN A 1119 18.91 -24.97 8.64
C GLN A 1119 19.38 -24.46 10.00
N PRO A 1120 19.87 -25.32 10.90
CA PRO A 1120 20.26 -24.91 12.23
C PRO A 1120 21.53 -24.05 12.19
N LEU A 1121 21.38 -22.73 12.02
CA LEU A 1121 22.49 -21.77 11.95
C LEU A 1121 23.44 -21.89 13.14
N VAL A 1122 22.92 -22.21 14.33
CA VAL A 1122 23.72 -22.43 15.54
C VAL A 1122 24.76 -23.56 15.38
N ILE A 1123 24.47 -24.59 14.57
CA ILE A 1123 25.47 -25.64 14.28
C ILE A 1123 26.61 -25.03 13.47
N LEU A 1124 26.31 -24.26 12.44
CA LEU A 1124 27.32 -23.57 11.62
C LEU A 1124 28.12 -22.55 12.44
N GLU A 1125 27.46 -21.81 13.34
CA GLU A 1125 28.08 -20.89 14.29
C GLU A 1125 29.07 -21.63 15.22
N ALA A 1126 28.66 -22.78 15.78
CA ALA A 1126 29.50 -23.62 16.65
C ALA A 1126 30.70 -24.23 15.90
N LEU A 1127 30.48 -24.75 14.70
CA LEU A 1127 31.57 -25.27 13.86
C LEU A 1127 32.58 -24.16 13.51
N THR A 1128 32.10 -22.94 13.28
CA THR A 1128 32.95 -21.76 13.02
C THR A 1128 33.81 -21.40 14.23
N THR A 1129 33.26 -21.50 15.46
CA THR A 1129 34.02 -21.29 16.71
C THR A 1129 34.85 -22.50 17.14
N ARG A 1130 34.85 -23.58 16.35
CA ARG A 1130 35.50 -24.88 16.64
C ARG A 1130 34.95 -25.59 17.87
N THR A 1131 33.68 -25.36 18.18
CA THR A 1131 32.95 -26.02 19.25
C THR A 1131 32.38 -27.35 18.72
N PRO A 1132 32.69 -28.51 19.35
CA PRO A 1132 32.10 -29.79 18.95
C PRO A 1132 30.57 -29.76 19.00
N VAL A 1133 29.92 -30.48 18.08
CA VAL A 1133 28.45 -30.48 17.95
C VAL A 1133 27.90 -31.90 18.11
N VAL A 1134 26.85 -32.01 18.94
CA VAL A 1134 25.94 -33.15 19.00
C VAL A 1134 24.54 -32.67 18.65
N ALA A 1135 23.88 -33.30 17.70
CA ALA A 1135 22.54 -32.93 17.27
C ALA A 1135 21.64 -34.14 17.04
N SER A 1136 20.33 -33.97 17.26
CA SER A 1136 19.35 -34.98 16.86
C SER A 1136 19.40 -35.22 15.35
N ASP A 1137 19.24 -36.48 14.94
CA ASP A 1137 19.23 -36.93 13.55
C ASP A 1137 17.90 -36.58 12.85
N ILE A 1138 17.79 -35.30 12.49
CA ILE A 1138 16.67 -34.71 11.74
C ILE A 1138 17.16 -34.13 10.41
N PRO A 1139 16.28 -33.94 9.41
CA PRO A 1139 16.69 -33.51 8.06
C PRO A 1139 17.60 -32.28 8.02
N GLY A 1140 17.29 -31.24 8.80
CA GLY A 1140 18.10 -30.01 8.87
C GLY A 1140 19.50 -30.24 9.47
N SER A 1141 19.59 -30.94 10.59
CA SER A 1141 20.88 -31.26 11.24
C SER A 1141 21.76 -32.16 10.38
N ARG A 1142 21.16 -33.19 9.77
CA ARG A 1142 21.85 -34.14 8.89
C ARG A 1142 22.48 -33.45 7.68
N SER A 1143 21.75 -32.53 7.06
CA SER A 1143 22.23 -31.72 5.94
C SER A 1143 23.42 -30.84 6.34
N VAL A 1144 23.31 -30.10 7.45
CA VAL A 1144 24.36 -29.18 7.91
C VAL A 1144 25.63 -29.93 8.36
N LEU A 1145 25.48 -31.07 9.04
CA LEU A 1145 26.61 -31.88 9.49
C LEU A 1145 27.16 -32.83 8.42
N LYS A 1146 26.63 -32.80 7.18
CA LYS A 1146 26.97 -33.69 6.06
C LYS A 1146 26.99 -35.15 6.48
N ASP A 1147 25.85 -35.65 6.96
CA ASP A 1147 25.67 -37.03 7.42
C ASP A 1147 26.65 -37.45 8.54
N GLY A 1148 27.02 -36.51 9.40
CA GLY A 1148 27.88 -36.73 10.56
C GLY A 1148 29.38 -36.50 10.31
N GLN A 1149 29.77 -35.98 9.15
CA GLN A 1149 31.17 -35.66 8.84
C GLN A 1149 31.74 -34.55 9.73
N TYR A 1150 30.92 -33.55 10.09
CA TYR A 1150 31.33 -32.38 10.88
C TYR A 1150 30.97 -32.45 12.36
N GLY A 1151 30.19 -33.45 12.80
CA GLY A 1151 29.71 -33.57 14.17
C GLY A 1151 28.87 -34.82 14.38
N VAL A 1152 28.41 -35.04 15.61
CA VAL A 1152 27.70 -36.27 15.98
C VAL A 1152 26.20 -36.13 15.77
N LEU A 1153 25.60 -37.07 15.05
CA LEU A 1153 24.16 -37.23 14.92
C LEU A 1153 23.69 -38.37 15.84
N VAL A 1154 22.65 -38.11 16.64
CA VAL A 1154 22.05 -39.12 17.54
C VAL A 1154 20.59 -39.37 17.19
N PRO A 1155 20.07 -40.60 17.38
CA PRO A 1155 18.66 -40.88 17.14
C PRO A 1155 17.73 -39.94 17.92
N LEU A 1156 16.60 -39.54 17.31
CA LEU A 1156 15.57 -38.73 17.98
C LEU A 1156 14.73 -39.58 18.96
N SER A 1157 15.37 -40.06 20.02
CA SER A 1157 14.79 -40.87 21.08
C SER A 1157 15.43 -40.53 22.44
N HIS A 1158 14.79 -40.94 23.54
CA HIS A 1158 15.37 -40.76 24.88
C HIS A 1158 16.76 -41.39 25.00
N ASP A 1159 16.91 -42.62 24.49
CA ASP A 1159 18.19 -43.34 24.50
C ASP A 1159 19.23 -42.67 23.59
N GLY A 1160 18.83 -42.11 22.45
CA GLY A 1160 19.73 -41.35 21.59
C GLY A 1160 20.22 -40.05 22.23
N LEU A 1161 19.36 -39.36 22.99
CA LEU A 1161 19.79 -38.19 23.78
C LEU A 1161 20.82 -38.57 24.86
N ILE A 1162 20.63 -39.72 25.51
CA ILE A 1162 21.59 -40.27 26.47
C ILE A 1162 22.91 -40.62 25.76
N GLU A 1163 22.89 -41.28 24.61
CA GLU A 1163 24.09 -41.56 23.81
C GLU A 1163 24.88 -40.28 23.50
N GLY A 1164 24.18 -39.21 23.15
CA GLY A 1164 24.78 -37.90 22.91
C GLY A 1164 25.49 -37.34 24.14
N LEU A 1165 24.86 -37.43 25.32
CA LEU A 1165 25.47 -37.03 26.59
C LEU A 1165 26.68 -37.89 26.95
N GLU A 1166 26.60 -39.20 26.74
CA GLU A 1166 27.70 -40.15 27.01
C GLU A 1166 28.92 -39.86 26.12
N ARG A 1167 28.71 -39.57 24.82
CA ARG A 1167 29.79 -39.16 23.91
C ARG A 1167 30.44 -37.84 24.31
N ILE A 1168 29.65 -36.88 24.79
CA ILE A 1168 30.22 -35.61 25.30
C ILE A 1168 31.06 -35.87 26.55
N ALA A 1169 30.56 -36.68 27.49
CA ALA A 1169 31.26 -36.99 28.73
C ALA A 1169 32.55 -37.80 28.50
N SER A 1170 32.63 -38.61 27.44
CA SER A 1170 33.82 -39.39 27.09
C SER A 1170 34.82 -38.61 26.23
N GLY A 1171 34.39 -37.49 25.64
CA GLY A 1171 35.19 -36.72 24.67
C GLY A 1171 35.23 -37.35 23.28
N ASP A 1172 34.39 -38.35 23.00
CA ASP A 1172 34.25 -39.00 21.68
C ASP A 1172 33.44 -38.13 20.70
N LEU A 1173 33.99 -36.95 20.40
CA LEU A 1173 33.35 -35.90 19.59
C LEU A 1173 34.22 -35.45 18.40
N VAL A 1174 35.30 -36.20 18.08
CA VAL A 1174 36.23 -35.80 17.01
C VAL A 1174 35.51 -35.92 15.66
N PRO A 1175 35.32 -34.81 14.92
CA PRO A 1175 34.68 -34.88 13.62
C PRO A 1175 35.58 -35.58 12.61
N ALA A 1176 34.99 -36.27 11.64
CA ALA A 1176 35.73 -36.97 10.60
C ALA A 1176 36.45 -36.00 9.65
N THR A 1177 35.91 -34.79 9.49
CA THR A 1177 36.47 -33.74 8.61
C THR A 1177 36.34 -32.37 9.28
N ALA A 1178 37.29 -31.47 9.03
CA ALA A 1178 37.20 -30.09 9.48
C ALA A 1178 36.20 -29.29 8.63
N PHE A 1179 35.32 -28.52 9.27
CA PHE A 1179 34.41 -27.60 8.59
C PHE A 1179 35.18 -26.34 8.13
N ASP A 1180 35.04 -25.97 6.86
CA ASP A 1180 35.53 -24.70 6.32
C ASP A 1180 34.38 -23.69 6.21
N PRO A 1181 34.28 -22.73 7.15
CA PRO A 1181 33.18 -21.77 7.17
C PRO A 1181 33.23 -20.80 5.99
N ALA A 1182 34.40 -20.49 5.44
CA ALA A 1182 34.54 -19.55 4.33
C ALA A 1182 34.10 -20.21 3.01
N ALA A 1183 34.53 -21.46 2.78
CA ALA A 1183 34.09 -22.23 1.63
C ALA A 1183 32.57 -22.45 1.63
N PHE A 1184 32.00 -22.80 2.79
CA PHE A 1184 30.55 -22.96 2.96
C PHE A 1184 29.77 -21.68 2.62
N THR A 1185 30.22 -20.53 3.12
CA THR A 1185 29.57 -19.24 2.85
C THR A 1185 29.62 -18.88 1.37
N GLU A 1186 30.75 -19.09 0.69
CA GLU A 1186 30.87 -18.79 -0.75
C GLU A 1186 30.01 -19.75 -1.59
N GLU A 1187 29.94 -21.03 -1.23
CA GLU A 1187 29.06 -22.00 -1.89
C GLU A 1187 27.58 -21.61 -1.72
N SER A 1188 27.16 -21.27 -0.49
CA SER A 1188 25.78 -20.83 -0.19
C SER A 1188 25.40 -19.56 -0.95
N ARG A 1189 26.33 -18.59 -1.01
CA ARG A 1189 26.18 -17.37 -1.81
C ARG A 1189 26.03 -17.69 -3.29
N GLY A 1190 26.87 -18.59 -3.82
CA GLY A 1190 26.79 -19.07 -5.20
C GLY A 1190 25.43 -19.71 -5.52
N MET A 1191 24.92 -20.57 -4.64
CA MET A 1191 23.58 -21.17 -4.79
C MET A 1191 22.48 -20.10 -4.90
N PHE A 1192 22.54 -19.05 -4.07
CA PHE A 1192 21.58 -17.95 -4.13
C PHE A 1192 21.66 -17.19 -5.46
N LEU A 1193 22.87 -16.79 -5.87
CA LEU A 1193 23.10 -16.07 -7.13
C LEU A 1193 22.64 -16.90 -8.35
N ASP A 1194 22.96 -18.19 -8.39
CA ASP A 1194 22.51 -19.11 -9.45
C ASP A 1194 20.99 -19.29 -9.46
N ALA A 1195 20.37 -19.37 -8.27
CA ALA A 1195 18.92 -19.50 -8.12
C ALA A 1195 18.20 -18.29 -8.72
N ILE A 1196 18.68 -17.07 -8.46
CA ILE A 1196 18.13 -15.83 -9.05
C ILE A 1196 18.61 -15.57 -10.49
N GLY A 1197 19.55 -16.37 -11.00
CA GLY A 1197 20.11 -16.23 -12.34
C GLY A 1197 21.10 -15.07 -12.48
N TRP A 1198 21.70 -14.64 -11.38
CA TRP A 1198 22.66 -13.54 -11.35
C TRP A 1198 24.07 -14.06 -11.63
N LYS A 1199 24.70 -13.52 -12.68
CA LYS A 1199 26.12 -13.79 -12.96
C LYS A 1199 26.91 -12.54 -12.61
N PRO A 1200 27.98 -12.63 -11.79
CA PRO A 1200 28.88 -11.51 -11.59
C PRO A 1200 29.40 -11.04 -12.94
N THR A 1201 29.26 -9.74 -13.24
CA THR A 1201 30.01 -9.12 -14.33
C THR A 1201 31.48 -9.16 -13.96
N SER A 1202 32.27 -9.92 -14.73
CA SER A 1202 33.72 -10.09 -14.58
C SER A 1202 34.48 -8.79 -14.67
#